data_AF-D7MAI0-F1
#
_entry.id   AF-D7MAI0-F1
#
_cell.length_a   1.000
_cell.length_b   1.000
_cell.length_c   1.000
_cell.angle_alpha   90.00
_cell.angle_beta   90.00
_cell.angle_gamma   90.00
#
_symmetry.space_group_name_H-M   'P 1'
#
loop_
_entity.id
_entity.type
_entity.pdbx_description
1 polymer ?
#
loop_
_entity_poly.entity_id
_entity_poly.type
_entity_poly.pdbx_seq_one_letter_code
_entity_poly.pdbx_strand_id
1 'polypeptide(L)'
;MATINDIGVAAAINIVTALAFLLAFAIFRIQPVNDRVYFPKWYLKGLRSSSIQTGGFGSKFINLDFRSYIRFLNWMPEALKMPEPELVDHAGLDSVVYLRIYLLGLKIFFPIACVAFTAMVPVNWTNKGLDRLRHSNISFSDIDKLSLSNIPNGSPRFWVHLCMAYAITFWTCFILKREYQNIALMRLQFLANDQRRPNQFTVLVRNIPSDPHESICELVEHFFKVNHPDHYLTFQAVHDATKLSELVLTRKQMQNLLDYNINKHMRNQSNRPVIKMGFLGCCGEEADGIKYYTSVVEGLTREIAEEKQRLRTGTKSIVPAAFVSFKSRWGAAVCAQTQQTRNPTEWLTEWAAEPRDIYYDNLALPYVDLKIRRLIVGVAYFFLTFFFMIPIAFVQSLANIEGIEKAFPFLKPLIEVKLLKSIIQGFLPGIALKIFLLFLPRILMQMSKFEGFVSTSSLERRAATRFYMFQFINVFLGSIVTGTAFQQLNSFLNQSANDIPKTIGVSIPMKATFFITYIMVDGWAGVAGEILRLKPLIIYHLKNSFLVRTEKDREEATDPGTIGFNTGEPQIQLYFLLGLVYAAVSPILLPFILVFFGLAFVVYRHQVINVYNQKYESAGKFWPDVHRRVVTALVVSQLLLMGLLSTKHASKSTPFLLVLPLLTIGFHMHCKNRYQPAFVTYPLQQEAMIKDTLDRIREPNFNLKAFLRDAYAHPEFRVGEDPEPEEKLESDMSPPELVATKRGSWRNTPLPSKQSCRDIP
;
A
#
# COMPACT_ATOMS: atom_id res chain seq x y z
N MET A 1 -12.88 -14.67 30.25
CA MET A 1 -13.09 -14.50 28.79
C MET A 1 -14.38 -13.74 28.54
N ALA A 2 -14.48 -13.05 27.41
CA ALA A 2 -15.69 -12.33 27.04
C ALA A 2 -16.85 -13.31 26.78
N THR A 3 -17.99 -13.05 27.39
CA THR A 3 -19.24 -13.80 27.24
C THR A 3 -20.01 -13.36 25.98
N ILE A 4 -21.05 -14.10 25.61
CA ILE A 4 -21.98 -13.70 24.53
C ILE A 4 -22.56 -12.30 24.80
N ASN A 5 -22.89 -12.02 26.07
CA ASN A 5 -23.42 -10.73 26.46
C ASN A 5 -22.38 -9.62 26.26
N ASP A 6 -21.12 -9.87 26.61
CA ASP A 6 -20.04 -8.90 26.43
C ASP A 6 -19.82 -8.57 24.94
N ILE A 7 -19.90 -9.59 24.08
CA ILE A 7 -19.80 -9.42 22.62
C ILE A 7 -21.04 -8.70 22.06
N GLY A 8 -22.23 -9.01 22.55
CA GLY A 8 -23.47 -8.32 22.16
C GLY A 8 -23.44 -6.83 22.52
N VAL A 9 -23.00 -6.50 23.73
CA VAL A 9 -22.81 -5.11 24.18
C VAL A 9 -21.74 -4.42 23.34
N ALA A 10 -20.60 -5.06 23.10
CA ALA A 10 -19.54 -4.52 22.26
C ALA A 10 -20.01 -4.30 20.80
N ALA A 11 -20.79 -5.22 20.24
CA ALA A 11 -21.38 -5.10 18.92
C ALA A 11 -22.35 -3.91 18.86
N ALA A 12 -23.26 -3.80 19.83
CA ALA A 12 -24.21 -2.70 19.91
C ALA A 12 -23.50 -1.34 19.95
N ILE A 13 -22.47 -1.20 20.79
CA ILE A 13 -21.69 0.03 20.89
C ILE A 13 -20.98 0.37 19.57
N ASN A 14 -20.33 -0.61 18.94
CA ASN A 14 -19.65 -0.40 17.66
C ASN A 14 -20.63 -0.05 16.53
N ILE A 15 -21.81 -0.67 16.49
CA ILE A 15 -22.86 -0.35 15.52
C ILE A 15 -23.38 1.08 15.76
N VAL A 16 -23.69 1.45 17.01
CA VAL A 16 -24.14 2.80 17.35
C VAL A 16 -23.07 3.83 17.00
N THR A 17 -21.81 3.55 17.29
CA THR A 17 -20.67 4.43 16.96
C THR A 17 -20.49 4.56 15.45
N ALA A 18 -20.60 3.45 14.71
CA ALA A 18 -20.55 3.48 13.25
C ALA A 18 -21.70 4.29 12.64
N LEU A 19 -22.93 4.10 13.13
CA LEU A 19 -24.10 4.88 12.70
C LEU A 19 -23.93 6.37 13.04
N ALA A 20 -23.39 6.70 14.21
CA ALA A 20 -23.08 8.07 14.59
C ALA A 20 -22.03 8.69 13.65
N PHE A 21 -20.99 7.95 13.26
CA PHE A 21 -20.02 8.42 12.28
C PHE A 21 -20.62 8.61 10.89
N LEU A 22 -21.48 7.70 10.44
CA LEU A 22 -22.18 7.83 9.16
C LEU A 22 -23.13 9.04 9.15
N LEU A 23 -23.82 9.30 10.26
CA LEU A 23 -24.70 10.46 10.42
C LEU A 23 -23.88 11.76 10.43
N ALA A 24 -22.79 11.80 11.19
CA ALA A 24 -21.87 12.95 11.22
C ALA A 24 -21.27 13.20 9.83
N PHE A 25 -20.94 12.16 9.08
CA PHE A 25 -20.45 12.28 7.71
C PHE A 25 -21.49 12.90 6.80
N ALA A 26 -22.74 12.44 6.87
CA ALA A 26 -23.81 13.00 6.06
C ALA A 26 -24.00 14.50 6.36
N ILE A 27 -23.97 14.90 7.63
CA ILE A 27 -24.07 16.31 8.03
C ILE A 27 -22.88 17.11 7.51
N PHE A 28 -21.65 16.64 7.73
CA PHE A 28 -20.43 17.36 7.35
C PHE A 28 -20.20 17.44 5.85
N ARG A 29 -20.62 16.42 5.09
CA ARG A 29 -20.52 16.37 3.62
C ARG A 29 -21.38 17.42 2.95
N ILE A 30 -22.55 17.71 3.52
CA ILE A 30 -23.52 18.66 2.97
C ILE A 30 -23.05 20.12 3.19
N GLN A 31 -22.16 20.38 4.16
CA GLN A 31 -21.69 21.72 4.45
C GLN A 31 -20.78 22.26 3.32
N PRO A 32 -21.07 23.45 2.77
CA PRO A 32 -20.30 24.03 1.66
C PRO A 32 -18.83 24.30 2.02
N VAL A 33 -18.52 24.56 3.30
CA VAL A 33 -17.14 24.79 3.78
C VAL A 33 -16.26 23.55 3.60
N ASN A 34 -16.85 22.37 3.75
CA ASN A 34 -16.15 21.09 3.72
C ASN A 34 -16.11 20.47 2.32
N ASP A 35 -16.70 21.13 1.32
CA ASP A 35 -16.89 20.56 0.00
C ASP A 35 -15.56 20.11 -0.65
N ARG A 36 -14.54 20.92 -0.46
CA ARG A 36 -13.16 20.67 -0.90
C ARG A 36 -12.47 19.49 -0.19
N VAL A 37 -12.95 19.07 0.98
CA VAL A 37 -12.42 17.92 1.73
C VAL A 37 -13.07 16.61 1.29
N TYR A 38 -14.37 16.65 0.98
CA TYR A 38 -15.15 15.47 0.60
C TYR A 38 -15.24 15.23 -0.92
N PHE A 39 -14.96 16.24 -1.74
CA PHE A 39 -14.93 16.13 -3.20
C PHE A 39 -13.65 16.66 -3.87
N PRO A 40 -12.44 16.52 -3.29
CA PRO A 40 -11.21 17.13 -3.83
C PRO A 40 -10.87 16.62 -5.24
N LYS A 41 -11.20 15.37 -5.57
CA LYS A 41 -10.90 14.79 -6.88
C LYS A 41 -11.61 15.50 -8.03
N TRP A 42 -12.85 15.94 -7.78
CA TRP A 42 -13.65 16.65 -8.78
C TRP A 42 -13.10 18.05 -9.07
N TYR A 43 -12.53 18.71 -8.05
CA TYR A 43 -11.80 19.97 -8.21
C TYR A 43 -10.51 19.76 -9.02
N LEU A 44 -9.74 18.72 -8.71
CA LEU A 44 -8.51 18.39 -9.44
C LEU A 44 -8.76 18.05 -10.91
N LYS A 45 -9.91 17.46 -11.23
CA LYS A 45 -10.32 17.20 -12.62
C LYS A 45 -10.91 18.41 -13.34
N GLY A 46 -11.07 19.55 -12.65
CA GLY A 46 -11.71 20.75 -13.21
C GLY A 46 -13.21 20.60 -13.47
N LEU A 47 -13.84 19.48 -13.06
CA LEU A 47 -15.27 19.21 -13.26
C LEU A 47 -16.15 19.93 -12.23
N ARG A 48 -15.55 20.40 -11.14
CA ARG A 48 -16.21 21.16 -10.10
C ARG A 48 -15.42 22.42 -9.79
N SER A 49 -16.05 23.56 -9.96
CA SER A 49 -15.54 24.85 -9.50
C SER A 49 -16.31 25.27 -8.24
N SER A 50 -15.68 26.06 -7.39
CA SER A 50 -16.41 26.66 -6.27
C SER A 50 -17.41 27.64 -6.85
N SER A 51 -18.70 27.28 -6.81
CA SER A 51 -19.76 28.25 -7.01
C SER A 51 -19.54 29.34 -5.97
N ILE A 52 -19.20 30.55 -6.42
CA ILE A 52 -19.38 31.76 -5.63
C ILE A 52 -20.90 31.88 -5.51
N GLN A 53 -21.50 31.15 -4.56
CA GLN A 53 -22.91 31.35 -4.25
C GLN A 53 -23.02 32.76 -3.68
N THR A 54 -23.65 33.63 -4.47
CA THR A 54 -24.09 34.99 -4.12
C THR A 54 -25.26 34.91 -3.13
N GLY A 55 -25.04 34.25 -1.99
CA GLY A 55 -25.99 34.14 -0.90
C GLY A 55 -25.42 34.78 0.38
N GLY A 56 -26.30 35.18 1.31
CA GLY A 56 -25.90 35.81 2.58
C GLY A 56 -24.88 34.96 3.37
N PHE A 57 -24.09 35.62 4.23
CA PHE A 57 -22.94 35.03 4.95
C PHE A 57 -23.21 33.63 5.53
N GLY A 58 -24.40 33.38 6.10
CA GLY A 58 -24.79 32.07 6.64
C GLY A 58 -24.88 30.93 5.62
N SER A 59 -25.37 31.19 4.41
CA SER A 59 -25.50 30.17 3.34
C SER A 59 -24.16 29.70 2.78
N LYS A 60 -23.10 30.51 2.97
CA LYS A 60 -21.72 30.17 2.60
C LYS A 60 -21.09 29.14 3.55
N PHE A 61 -21.61 29.03 4.78
CA PHE A 61 -21.09 28.12 5.79
C PHE A 61 -22.01 26.93 6.08
N ILE A 62 -23.32 27.14 6.02
CA ILE A 62 -24.32 26.14 6.40
C ILE A 62 -25.32 25.92 5.27
N ASN A 63 -25.56 24.65 4.93
CA ASN A 63 -26.67 24.30 4.06
C ASN A 63 -27.98 24.26 4.87
N LEU A 64 -28.94 25.11 4.50
CA LEU A 64 -30.22 25.30 5.20
C LEU A 64 -31.34 24.35 4.71
N ASP A 65 -31.08 23.49 3.72
CA ASP A 65 -32.09 22.56 3.18
C ASP A 65 -32.32 21.33 4.09
N PHE A 66 -33.31 21.39 4.97
CA PHE A 66 -33.69 20.28 5.87
C PHE A 66 -34.00 18.95 5.13
N ARG A 67 -34.53 19.02 3.90
CA ARG A 67 -34.85 17.83 3.09
C ARG A 67 -33.60 17.02 2.69
N SER A 68 -32.44 17.67 2.61
CA SER A 68 -31.15 17.05 2.30
C SER A 68 -30.63 16.20 3.46
N TYR A 69 -30.96 16.56 4.71
CA TYR A 69 -30.55 15.82 5.91
C TYR A 69 -31.38 14.54 6.12
N ILE A 70 -32.64 14.50 5.64
CA ILE A 70 -33.50 13.30 5.71
C ILE A 70 -32.97 12.18 4.78
N ARG A 71 -32.22 12.52 3.73
CA ARG A 71 -31.67 11.61 2.71
C ARG A 71 -30.21 11.20 2.99
N PHE A 72 -29.85 11.01 4.25
CA PHE A 72 -28.44 10.89 4.69
C PHE A 72 -27.68 9.66 4.15
N LEU A 73 -28.36 8.55 3.81
CA LEU A 73 -27.74 7.35 3.24
C LEU A 73 -27.76 7.28 1.70
N ASN A 74 -28.27 8.29 1.00
CA ASN A 74 -28.37 8.26 -0.47
C ASN A 74 -27.00 8.13 -1.17
N TRP A 75 -25.90 8.45 -0.50
CA TRP A 75 -24.56 8.27 -1.06
C TRP A 75 -24.18 6.79 -1.29
N MET A 76 -24.78 5.85 -0.55
CA MET A 76 -24.52 4.41 -0.69
C MET A 76 -25.01 3.86 -2.03
N PRO A 77 -26.29 4.01 -2.44
CA PRO A 77 -26.73 3.57 -3.75
C PRO A 77 -26.05 4.35 -4.87
N GLU A 78 -25.79 5.66 -4.71
CA GLU A 78 -25.05 6.45 -5.72
C GLU A 78 -23.63 5.91 -5.96
N ALA A 79 -22.93 5.47 -4.91
CA ALA A 79 -21.61 4.89 -5.04
C ALA A 79 -21.63 3.59 -5.88
N LEU A 80 -22.74 2.86 -5.91
CA LEU A 80 -22.89 1.61 -6.65
C LEU A 80 -23.33 1.78 -8.11
N LYS A 81 -23.81 2.97 -8.51
CA LYS A 81 -24.34 3.19 -9.88
C LYS A 81 -23.27 3.19 -10.96
N MET A 82 -22.11 3.79 -10.69
CA MET A 82 -21.04 3.92 -11.70
C MET A 82 -20.53 2.53 -12.09
N PRO A 83 -20.52 2.13 -13.36
CA PRO A 83 -20.03 0.82 -13.79
C PRO A 83 -18.50 0.73 -13.68
N GLU A 84 -17.96 -0.49 -13.66
CA GLU A 84 -16.51 -0.70 -13.48
C GLU A 84 -15.63 -0.11 -14.59
N PRO A 85 -15.96 -0.19 -15.90
CA PRO A 85 -15.13 0.41 -16.95
C PRO A 85 -14.99 1.93 -16.79
N GLU A 86 -16.09 2.63 -16.53
CA GLU A 86 -16.05 4.07 -16.23
C GLU A 86 -15.22 4.35 -14.97
N LEU A 87 -15.28 3.48 -13.96
CA LEU A 87 -14.49 3.63 -12.75
C LEU A 87 -12.98 3.46 -13.01
N VAL A 88 -12.59 2.58 -13.94
CA VAL A 88 -11.19 2.42 -14.36
C VAL A 88 -10.69 3.71 -15.03
N ASP A 89 -11.45 4.27 -15.96
CA ASP A 89 -11.08 5.51 -16.65
C ASP A 89 -11.09 6.71 -15.68
N HIS A 90 -12.01 6.70 -14.71
CA HIS A 90 -12.14 7.79 -13.74
C HIS A 90 -11.08 7.74 -12.64
N ALA A 91 -10.78 6.58 -12.09
CA ALA A 91 -9.96 6.47 -10.88
C ALA A 91 -8.60 5.79 -11.08
N GLY A 92 -8.38 5.10 -12.20
CA GLY A 92 -7.20 4.27 -12.43
C GLY A 92 -7.46 2.79 -12.16
N LEU A 93 -6.67 1.93 -12.79
CA LEU A 93 -6.84 0.48 -12.68
C LEU A 93 -6.44 -0.02 -11.29
N ASP A 94 -5.36 0.49 -10.70
CA ASP A 94 -4.93 0.11 -9.34
C ASP A 94 -6.04 0.28 -8.31
N SER A 95 -6.78 1.39 -8.39
CA SER A 95 -7.91 1.70 -7.51
C SER A 95 -9.04 0.67 -7.63
N VAL A 96 -9.37 0.27 -8.85
CA VAL A 96 -10.42 -0.73 -9.12
C VAL A 96 -9.98 -2.14 -8.69
N VAL A 97 -8.74 -2.51 -8.98
CA VAL A 97 -8.16 -3.79 -8.53
C VAL A 97 -8.12 -3.86 -7.00
N TYR A 98 -7.83 -2.75 -6.32
CA TYR A 98 -7.91 -2.67 -4.86
C TYR A 98 -9.34 -2.88 -4.33
N LEU A 99 -10.35 -2.24 -4.94
CA LEU A 99 -11.77 -2.47 -4.59
C LEU A 99 -12.20 -3.93 -4.81
N ARG A 100 -11.66 -4.57 -5.86
CA ARG A 100 -11.91 -5.99 -6.14
C ARG A 100 -11.39 -6.92 -5.04
N ILE A 101 -10.41 -6.53 -4.23
CA ILE A 101 -9.98 -7.31 -3.06
C ILE A 101 -11.13 -7.45 -2.04
N TYR A 102 -11.93 -6.40 -1.83
CA TYR A 102 -13.10 -6.48 -0.93
C TYR A 102 -14.21 -7.37 -1.52
N LEU A 103 -14.46 -7.25 -2.84
CA LEU A 103 -15.40 -8.15 -3.53
C LEU A 103 -14.93 -9.60 -3.51
N LEU A 104 -13.63 -9.86 -3.63
CA LEU A 104 -13.04 -11.18 -3.47
C LEU A 104 -13.33 -11.74 -2.08
N GLY A 105 -13.22 -10.90 -1.04
CA GLY A 105 -13.57 -11.27 0.34
C GLY A 105 -15.02 -11.72 0.46
N LEU A 106 -15.97 -10.95 -0.10
CA LEU A 106 -17.39 -11.33 -0.13
C LEU A 106 -17.63 -12.64 -0.89
N LYS A 107 -17.04 -12.80 -2.08
CA LYS A 107 -17.19 -14.01 -2.92
C LYS A 107 -16.66 -15.27 -2.23
N ILE A 108 -15.58 -15.15 -1.44
CA ILE A 108 -14.99 -16.27 -0.70
C ILE A 108 -15.82 -16.57 0.55
N PHE A 109 -16.03 -15.57 1.42
CA PHE A 109 -16.59 -15.83 2.76
C PHE A 109 -18.10 -16.01 2.79
N PHE A 110 -18.87 -15.48 1.83
CA PHE A 110 -20.33 -15.59 1.89
C PHE A 110 -20.81 -17.03 1.75
N PRO A 111 -20.39 -17.81 0.73
CA PRO A 111 -20.77 -19.22 0.59
C PRO A 111 -20.21 -20.06 1.74
N ILE A 112 -18.98 -19.78 2.18
CA ILE A 112 -18.34 -20.47 3.30
C ILE A 112 -19.15 -20.27 4.58
N ALA A 113 -19.62 -19.05 4.85
CA ALA A 113 -20.47 -18.77 6.02
C ALA A 113 -21.79 -19.53 5.95
N CYS A 114 -22.49 -19.51 4.81
CA CYS A 114 -23.74 -20.27 4.65
C CYS A 114 -23.54 -21.77 4.94
N VAL A 115 -22.50 -22.39 4.39
CA VAL A 115 -22.22 -23.82 4.61
C VAL A 115 -21.75 -24.08 6.05
N ALA A 116 -20.90 -23.23 6.62
CA ALA A 116 -20.42 -23.40 7.99
C ALA A 116 -21.54 -23.27 9.02
N PHE A 117 -22.48 -22.34 8.83
CA PHE A 117 -23.63 -22.18 9.73
C PHE A 117 -24.66 -23.31 9.60
N THR A 118 -24.86 -23.83 8.40
CA THR A 118 -25.81 -24.94 8.19
C THR A 118 -25.27 -26.28 8.64
N ALA A 119 -23.98 -26.57 8.39
CA ALA A 119 -23.39 -27.87 8.70
C ALA A 119 -22.62 -27.91 10.04
N MET A 120 -21.75 -26.94 10.33
CA MET A 120 -20.84 -27.04 11.47
C MET A 120 -21.45 -26.59 12.80
N VAL A 121 -22.26 -25.53 12.79
CA VAL A 121 -22.86 -25.00 14.02
C VAL A 121 -23.73 -26.06 14.73
N PRO A 122 -24.62 -26.80 14.04
CA PRO A 122 -25.38 -27.89 14.69
C PRO A 122 -24.49 -29.03 15.20
N VAL A 123 -23.44 -29.39 14.45
CA VAL A 123 -22.50 -30.47 14.82
C VAL A 123 -21.72 -30.14 16.09
N ASN A 124 -21.34 -28.87 16.25
CA ASN A 124 -20.64 -28.38 17.44
C ASN A 124 -21.59 -28.20 18.63
N TRP A 125 -22.79 -27.66 18.41
CA TRP A 125 -23.76 -27.37 19.47
C TRP A 125 -24.34 -28.62 20.13
N THR A 126 -24.57 -29.68 19.37
CA THR A 126 -25.15 -30.95 19.88
C THR A 126 -24.23 -31.73 20.82
N ASN A 127 -23.05 -31.22 21.15
CA ASN A 127 -22.07 -31.88 21.98
C ASN A 127 -21.95 -31.26 23.38
N LYS A 128 -21.51 -32.08 24.35
CA LYS A 128 -21.29 -31.66 25.75
C LYS A 128 -19.83 -31.89 26.18
N GLY A 129 -18.88 -31.78 25.25
CA GLY A 129 -17.47 -32.08 25.51
C GLY A 129 -16.83 -31.09 26.47
N LEU A 130 -17.15 -29.81 26.33
CA LEU A 130 -16.66 -28.74 27.21
C LEU A 130 -17.25 -28.84 28.62
N ASP A 131 -18.52 -29.24 28.74
CA ASP A 131 -19.20 -29.42 30.03
C ASP A 131 -18.55 -30.53 30.89
N ARG A 132 -17.96 -31.55 30.27
CA ARG A 132 -17.20 -32.62 30.97
C ARG A 132 -15.84 -32.14 31.49
N LEU A 133 -15.25 -31.12 30.85
CA LEU A 133 -13.96 -30.54 31.24
C LEU A 133 -14.09 -29.48 32.34
N ARG A 134 -15.29 -29.20 32.83
CA ARG A 134 -15.56 -28.22 33.90
C ARG A 134 -14.79 -28.52 35.21
N HIS A 135 -14.45 -29.78 35.45
CA HIS A 135 -13.64 -30.21 36.60
C HIS A 135 -12.13 -29.95 36.47
N SER A 136 -11.65 -29.53 35.29
CA SER A 136 -10.21 -29.36 34.99
C SER A 136 -9.70 -27.91 35.07
N ASN A 137 -10.43 -27.00 35.75
CA ASN A 137 -10.09 -25.57 35.89
C ASN A 137 -9.89 -24.81 34.56
N ILE A 138 -10.47 -25.29 33.45
CA ILE A 138 -10.46 -24.59 32.18
C ILE A 138 -11.65 -23.62 32.15
N SER A 139 -11.36 -22.31 32.14
CA SER A 139 -12.39 -21.30 31.92
C SER A 139 -12.82 -21.30 30.45
N PHE A 140 -14.12 -21.34 30.14
CA PHE A 140 -14.63 -21.28 28.76
C PHE A 140 -15.92 -20.46 28.69
N SER A 141 -16.21 -19.90 27.52
CA SER A 141 -17.42 -19.13 27.23
C SER A 141 -18.48 -19.97 26.51
N ASP A 142 -19.73 -19.51 26.50
CA ASP A 142 -20.81 -20.20 25.77
C ASP A 142 -20.61 -20.19 24.24
N ILE A 143 -19.82 -19.25 23.69
CA ILE A 143 -19.46 -19.24 22.26
C ILE A 143 -18.48 -20.37 21.93
N ASP A 144 -17.63 -20.74 22.89
CA ASP A 144 -16.67 -21.82 22.67
C ASP A 144 -17.38 -23.17 22.45
N LYS A 145 -18.63 -23.31 22.94
CA LYS A 145 -19.51 -24.47 22.65
C LYS A 145 -19.83 -24.62 21.17
N LEU A 146 -19.83 -23.53 20.41
CA LEU A 146 -20.06 -23.50 18.95
C LEU A 146 -18.81 -23.80 18.14
N SER A 147 -17.66 -24.00 18.80
CA SER A 147 -16.38 -24.21 18.15
C SER A 147 -15.92 -25.67 18.22
N LEU A 148 -14.85 -25.97 17.48
CA LEU A 148 -14.17 -27.25 17.49
C LEU A 148 -13.68 -27.68 18.90
N SER A 149 -13.55 -26.74 19.85
CA SER A 149 -13.17 -27.05 21.23
C SER A 149 -14.19 -27.94 21.95
N ASN A 150 -15.49 -27.86 21.60
CA ASN A 150 -16.57 -28.64 22.24
C ASN A 150 -16.63 -30.12 21.81
N ILE A 151 -15.92 -30.50 20.75
CA ILE A 151 -15.89 -31.90 20.28
C ILE A 151 -14.94 -32.74 21.16
N PRO A 152 -15.37 -33.89 21.71
CA PRO A 152 -14.52 -34.75 22.53
C PRO A 152 -13.44 -35.44 21.68
N ASN A 153 -12.38 -35.86 22.35
CA ASN A 153 -11.24 -36.53 21.72
C ASN A 153 -11.68 -37.81 21.00
N GLY A 154 -11.12 -38.07 19.81
CA GLY A 154 -11.43 -39.26 19.01
C GLY A 154 -12.84 -39.34 18.38
N SER A 155 -13.65 -38.28 18.44
CA SER A 155 -15.01 -38.29 17.86
C SER A 155 -15.02 -38.41 16.33
N PRO A 156 -15.97 -39.16 15.72
CA PRO A 156 -16.12 -39.19 14.26
C PRO A 156 -16.56 -37.84 13.68
N ARG A 157 -17.03 -36.88 14.50
CA ARG A 157 -17.46 -35.56 14.03
C ARG A 157 -16.32 -34.71 13.44
N PHE A 158 -15.06 -35.05 13.71
CA PHE A 158 -13.91 -34.40 13.06
C PHE A 158 -13.92 -34.58 11.53
N TRP A 159 -14.58 -35.62 11.01
CA TRP A 159 -14.77 -35.80 9.57
C TRP A 159 -15.57 -34.66 8.93
N VAL A 160 -16.52 -34.06 9.64
CA VAL A 160 -17.27 -32.89 9.14
C VAL A 160 -16.35 -31.69 8.97
N HIS A 161 -15.47 -31.43 9.95
CA HIS A 161 -14.48 -30.35 9.87
C HIS A 161 -13.44 -30.59 8.77
N LEU A 162 -13.03 -31.85 8.58
CA LEU A 162 -12.14 -32.24 7.50
C LEU A 162 -12.78 -32.01 6.13
N CYS A 163 -13.99 -32.53 5.89
CA CYS A 163 -14.73 -32.31 4.64
C CYS A 163 -14.96 -30.81 4.38
N MET A 164 -15.24 -30.04 5.43
CA MET A 164 -15.39 -28.59 5.31
C MET A 164 -14.07 -27.90 4.95
N ALA A 165 -12.94 -28.34 5.50
CA ALA A 165 -11.63 -27.81 5.13
C ALA A 165 -11.31 -28.04 3.64
N TYR A 166 -11.69 -29.20 3.10
CA TYR A 166 -11.62 -29.47 1.65
C TYR A 166 -12.54 -28.54 0.84
N ALA A 167 -13.81 -28.40 1.25
CA ALA A 167 -14.77 -27.53 0.57
C ALA A 167 -14.31 -26.05 0.56
N ILE A 168 -13.84 -25.54 1.71
CA ILE A 168 -13.27 -24.19 1.84
C ILE A 168 -12.07 -24.02 0.92
N THR A 169 -11.14 -24.98 0.93
CA THR A 169 -9.91 -24.92 0.14
C THR A 169 -10.22 -24.90 -1.36
N PHE A 170 -11.02 -25.84 -1.84
CA PHE A 170 -11.37 -25.92 -3.27
C PHE A 170 -12.15 -24.69 -3.74
N TRP A 171 -13.13 -24.22 -2.96
CA TRP A 171 -13.88 -23.01 -3.29
C TRP A 171 -12.98 -21.78 -3.34
N THR A 172 -12.12 -21.60 -2.34
CA THR A 172 -11.19 -20.47 -2.27
C THR A 172 -10.22 -20.49 -3.44
N CYS A 173 -9.62 -21.64 -3.77
CA CYS A 173 -8.74 -21.79 -4.92
C CYS A 173 -9.48 -21.53 -6.26
N PHE A 174 -10.72 -22.01 -6.40
CA PHE A 174 -11.54 -21.76 -7.60
C PHE A 174 -11.79 -20.27 -7.82
N ILE A 175 -12.24 -19.57 -6.78
CA ILE A 175 -12.49 -18.13 -6.85
C ILE A 175 -11.20 -17.35 -7.08
N LEU A 176 -10.11 -17.69 -6.38
CA LEU A 176 -8.80 -17.06 -6.59
C LEU A 176 -8.31 -17.23 -8.02
N LYS A 177 -8.44 -18.43 -8.62
CA LYS A 177 -8.07 -18.67 -10.02
C LYS A 177 -8.87 -17.79 -10.97
N ARG A 178 -10.20 -17.74 -10.80
CA ARG A 178 -11.09 -16.94 -11.64
C ARG A 178 -10.78 -15.46 -11.53
N GLU A 179 -10.56 -14.95 -10.32
CA GLU A 179 -10.24 -13.54 -10.09
C GLU A 179 -8.85 -13.17 -10.61
N TYR A 180 -7.85 -14.05 -10.48
CA TYR A 180 -6.53 -13.86 -11.08
C TYR A 180 -6.61 -13.75 -12.60
N GLN A 181 -7.36 -14.64 -13.25
CA GLN A 181 -7.58 -14.57 -14.69
C GLN A 181 -8.29 -13.27 -15.09
N ASN A 182 -9.33 -12.86 -14.37
CA ASN A 182 -10.05 -11.62 -14.64
C ASN A 182 -9.14 -10.39 -14.53
N ILE A 183 -8.33 -10.30 -13.47
CA ILE A 183 -7.45 -9.16 -13.25
C ILE A 183 -6.28 -9.15 -14.25
N ALA A 184 -5.77 -10.32 -14.64
CA ALA A 184 -4.81 -10.41 -15.73
C ALA A 184 -5.41 -9.85 -17.03
N LEU A 185 -6.64 -10.23 -17.38
CA LEU A 185 -7.33 -9.71 -18.57
C LEU A 185 -7.58 -8.20 -18.48
N MET A 186 -8.07 -7.70 -17.34
CA MET A 186 -8.27 -6.27 -17.12
C MET A 186 -6.97 -5.48 -17.26
N ARG A 187 -5.87 -6.01 -16.73
CA ARG A 187 -4.54 -5.39 -16.87
C ARG A 187 -4.11 -5.33 -18.33
N LEU A 188 -4.19 -6.44 -19.07
CA LEU A 188 -3.77 -6.47 -20.48
C LEU A 188 -4.64 -5.55 -21.35
N GLN A 189 -5.96 -5.53 -21.11
CA GLN A 189 -6.88 -4.61 -21.79
C GLN A 189 -6.57 -3.14 -21.47
N PHE A 190 -6.30 -2.84 -20.19
CA PHE A 190 -5.91 -1.50 -19.78
C PHE A 190 -4.62 -1.06 -20.46
N LEU A 191 -3.58 -1.90 -20.48
CA LEU A 191 -2.31 -1.56 -21.14
C LEU A 191 -2.41 -1.42 -22.66
N ALA A 192 -3.29 -2.19 -23.30
CA ALA A 192 -3.56 -2.04 -24.72
C ALA A 192 -4.22 -0.68 -25.03
N ASN A 193 -5.19 -0.25 -24.21
CA ASN A 193 -5.97 0.98 -24.41
C ASN A 193 -5.34 2.24 -23.80
N ASP A 194 -4.34 2.08 -22.93
CA ASP A 194 -3.69 3.17 -22.22
C ASP A 194 -3.06 4.19 -23.19
N GLN A 195 -3.06 5.46 -22.81
CA GLN A 195 -2.47 6.52 -23.62
C GLN A 195 -0.94 6.39 -23.70
N ARG A 196 -0.33 7.13 -24.63
CA ARG A 196 1.13 7.18 -24.76
C ARG A 196 1.72 7.79 -23.48
N ARG A 197 2.50 6.99 -22.76
CA ARG A 197 3.21 7.42 -21.55
C ARG A 197 4.72 7.17 -21.71
N PRO A 198 5.58 8.03 -21.15
CA PRO A 198 7.03 7.94 -21.35
C PRO A 198 7.63 6.63 -20.81
N ASN A 199 7.05 6.08 -19.73
CA ASN A 199 7.47 4.80 -19.16
C ASN A 199 7.34 3.59 -20.09
N GLN A 200 6.54 3.67 -21.16
CA GLN A 200 6.40 2.60 -22.13
C GLN A 200 7.63 2.51 -23.07
N PHE A 201 8.40 3.59 -23.20
CA PHE A 201 9.54 3.72 -24.11
C PHE A 201 10.89 3.80 -23.39
N THR A 202 10.88 3.95 -22.07
CA THR A 202 12.07 4.25 -21.29
C THR A 202 12.42 3.11 -20.33
N VAL A 203 13.72 2.81 -20.27
CA VAL A 203 14.33 1.82 -19.38
C VAL A 203 15.27 2.55 -18.44
N LEU A 204 15.18 2.23 -17.15
CA LEU A 204 16.15 2.68 -16.16
C LEU A 204 17.35 1.73 -16.20
N VAL A 205 18.52 2.29 -16.44
CA VAL A 205 19.82 1.59 -16.40
C VAL A 205 20.52 1.97 -15.12
N ARG A 206 20.95 0.98 -14.33
CA ARG A 206 21.67 1.16 -13.07
C ARG A 206 23.00 0.44 -13.06
N ASN A 207 23.89 0.91 -12.19
CA ASN A 207 25.23 0.35 -11.98
C ASN A 207 26.04 0.34 -13.29
N ILE A 208 26.09 1.52 -13.92
CA ILE A 208 26.94 1.76 -15.10
C ILE A 208 28.40 1.69 -14.62
N PRO A 209 29.26 0.87 -15.26
CA PRO A 209 30.65 0.75 -14.86
C PRO A 209 31.39 2.08 -15.06
N SER A 210 32.31 2.38 -14.15
CA SER A 210 33.19 3.55 -14.28
C SER A 210 34.30 3.24 -15.28
N ASP A 211 34.42 4.04 -16.34
CA ASP A 211 35.52 3.97 -17.30
C ASP A 211 36.46 5.18 -17.09
N PRO A 212 37.80 4.99 -17.05
CA PRO A 212 38.75 6.11 -16.96
C PRO A 212 38.79 7.02 -18.19
N HIS A 213 38.38 6.54 -19.36
CA HIS A 213 38.57 7.22 -20.64
C HIS A 213 37.31 7.87 -21.20
N GLU A 214 36.13 7.39 -20.81
CA GLU A 214 34.83 7.86 -21.30
C GLU A 214 33.98 8.39 -20.13
N SER A 215 33.25 9.48 -20.37
CA SER A 215 32.25 9.92 -19.39
C SER A 215 31.07 8.94 -19.35
N ILE A 216 30.31 8.90 -18.24
CA ILE A 216 29.11 8.05 -18.12
C ILE A 216 28.13 8.30 -19.29
N CYS A 217 27.98 9.56 -19.70
CA CYS A 217 27.15 9.96 -20.82
C CYS A 217 27.62 9.35 -22.15
N GLU A 218 28.91 9.51 -22.47
CA GLU A 218 29.51 8.93 -23.68
C GLU A 218 29.41 7.39 -23.68
N LEU A 219 29.66 6.78 -22.52
CA LEU A 219 29.63 5.33 -22.35
C LEU A 219 28.22 4.75 -22.57
N VAL A 220 27.19 5.40 -22.03
CA VAL A 220 25.79 4.99 -22.26
C VAL A 220 25.44 5.11 -23.73
N GLU A 221 25.77 6.24 -24.35
CA GLU A 221 25.48 6.47 -25.76
C GLU A 221 26.17 5.44 -26.66
N HIS A 222 27.47 5.22 -26.45
CA HIS A 222 28.25 4.22 -27.18
C HIS A 222 27.68 2.82 -26.97
N PHE A 223 27.38 2.42 -25.73
CA PHE A 223 26.83 1.10 -25.42
C PHE A 223 25.51 0.82 -26.15
N PHE A 224 24.57 1.78 -26.14
CA PHE A 224 23.26 1.57 -26.75
C PHE A 224 23.26 1.76 -28.27
N LYS A 225 24.11 2.63 -28.83
CA LYS A 225 24.30 2.73 -30.28
C LYS A 225 24.86 1.44 -30.88
N VAL A 226 25.77 0.75 -30.17
CA VAL A 226 26.36 -0.51 -30.63
C VAL A 226 25.40 -1.70 -30.46
N ASN A 227 24.79 -1.83 -29.28
CA ASN A 227 23.96 -3.01 -28.97
C ASN A 227 22.51 -2.91 -29.44
N HIS A 228 21.98 -1.68 -29.60
CA HIS A 228 20.58 -1.42 -29.99
C HIS A 228 20.48 -0.33 -31.07
N PRO A 229 21.19 -0.45 -32.22
CA PRO A 229 21.39 0.63 -33.19
C PRO A 229 20.08 1.21 -33.75
N ASP A 230 19.13 0.35 -34.13
CA ASP A 230 17.91 0.78 -34.82
C ASP A 230 16.85 1.34 -33.86
N HIS A 231 16.92 0.97 -32.58
CA HIS A 231 15.87 1.28 -31.60
C HIS A 231 16.27 2.37 -30.61
N TYR A 232 17.56 2.62 -30.40
CA TYR A 232 18.02 3.68 -29.51
C TYR A 232 17.54 5.06 -30.00
N LEU A 233 17.07 5.90 -29.07
CA LEU A 233 16.59 7.26 -29.39
C LEU A 233 17.39 8.33 -28.65
N THR A 234 17.41 8.27 -27.33
CA THR A 234 18.10 9.25 -26.47
C THR A 234 18.26 8.68 -25.07
N PHE A 235 19.10 9.30 -24.25
CA PHE A 235 19.17 9.03 -22.82
C PHE A 235 19.10 10.32 -22.01
N GLN A 236 18.78 10.19 -20.74
CA GLN A 236 18.83 11.23 -19.73
C GLN A 236 19.68 10.73 -18.56
N ALA A 237 20.78 11.42 -18.29
CA ALA A 237 21.63 11.11 -17.14
C ALA A 237 20.94 11.51 -15.82
N VAL A 238 21.18 10.75 -14.77
CA VAL A 238 20.69 11.06 -13.42
C VAL A 238 21.73 11.90 -12.70
N HIS A 239 21.30 13.06 -12.20
CA HIS A 239 22.12 13.96 -11.39
C HIS A 239 21.71 13.87 -9.92
N ASP A 240 22.67 13.99 -9.01
CA ASP A 240 22.38 14.22 -7.60
C ASP A 240 21.88 15.66 -7.41
N ALA A 241 20.56 15.81 -7.30
CA ALA A 241 19.88 17.09 -7.16
C ALA A 241 19.36 17.34 -5.74
N THR A 242 19.94 16.68 -4.71
CA THR A 242 19.46 16.80 -3.32
C THR A 242 19.49 18.25 -2.82
N LYS A 243 20.65 18.92 -2.97
CA LYS A 243 20.81 20.34 -2.60
C LYS A 243 19.87 21.26 -3.40
N LEU A 244 19.72 21.00 -4.71
CA LEU A 244 18.82 21.78 -5.56
C LEU A 244 17.37 21.68 -5.08
N SER A 245 16.95 20.47 -4.68
CA SER A 245 15.59 20.22 -4.18
C SER A 245 15.31 20.97 -2.89
N GLU A 246 16.27 21.02 -1.96
CA GLU A 246 16.17 21.81 -0.73
C GLU A 246 16.03 23.32 -1.00
N LEU A 247 16.81 23.85 -1.94
CA LEU A 247 16.75 25.26 -2.34
C LEU A 247 15.39 25.61 -2.99
N VAL A 248 14.89 24.76 -3.89
CA VAL A 248 13.59 25.03 -4.55
C VAL A 248 12.43 24.93 -3.56
N LEU A 249 12.44 23.96 -2.64
CA LEU A 249 11.45 23.87 -1.57
C LEU A 249 11.46 25.14 -0.70
N THR A 250 12.64 25.61 -0.32
CA THR A 250 12.79 26.84 0.47
C THR A 250 12.29 28.06 -0.30
N ARG A 251 12.63 28.18 -1.59
CA ARG A 251 12.13 29.27 -2.46
C ARG A 251 10.61 29.26 -2.55
N LYS A 252 9.99 28.08 -2.71
CA LYS A 252 8.53 27.96 -2.79
C LYS A 252 7.87 28.42 -1.50
N GLN A 253 8.41 28.06 -0.34
CA GLN A 253 7.91 28.53 0.96
C GLN A 253 8.00 30.06 1.08
N MET A 254 9.13 30.65 0.67
CA MET A 254 9.32 32.11 0.70
C MET A 254 8.43 32.84 -0.31
N GLN A 255 8.20 32.26 -1.50
CA GLN A 255 7.27 32.79 -2.50
C GLN A 255 5.85 32.86 -1.95
N ASN A 256 5.38 31.80 -1.28
CA ASN A 256 4.05 31.79 -0.67
C ASN A 256 3.91 32.89 0.41
N LEU A 257 4.98 33.17 1.15
CA LEU A 257 5.03 34.28 2.11
C LEU A 257 5.01 35.65 1.41
N LEU A 258 5.70 35.81 0.28
CA LEU A 258 5.67 37.02 -0.55
C LEU A 258 4.25 37.29 -1.07
N ASP A 259 3.64 36.30 -1.72
CA ASP A 259 2.30 36.40 -2.31
C ASP A 259 1.25 36.76 -1.25
N TYR A 260 1.39 36.26 -0.03
CA TYR A 260 0.55 36.67 1.09
C TYR A 260 0.68 38.16 1.43
N ASN A 261 1.90 38.67 1.56
CA ASN A 261 2.12 40.05 1.93
C ASN A 261 1.59 40.99 0.84
N ILE A 262 1.75 40.61 -0.43
CA ILE A 262 1.16 41.30 -1.57
C ILE A 262 -0.38 41.31 -1.45
N ASN A 263 -1.00 40.15 -1.24
CA ASN A 263 -2.46 40.06 -1.09
C ASN A 263 -2.98 40.85 0.12
N LYS A 264 -2.24 40.87 1.23
CA LYS A 264 -2.58 41.66 2.42
C LYS A 264 -2.54 43.16 2.11
N HIS A 265 -1.55 43.60 1.34
CA HIS A 265 -1.46 44.99 0.88
C HIS A 265 -2.53 45.36 -0.15
N MET A 266 -2.87 44.44 -1.08
CA MET A 266 -3.96 44.65 -2.04
C MET A 266 -5.31 44.82 -1.36
N ARG A 267 -5.55 44.13 -0.23
CA ARG A 267 -6.78 44.30 0.57
C ARG A 267 -6.84 45.63 1.30
N ASN A 268 -5.72 46.07 1.87
CA ASN A 268 -5.59 47.31 2.63
C ASN A 268 -4.41 48.13 2.09
N GLN A 269 -4.67 48.98 1.08
CA GLN A 269 -3.63 49.80 0.44
C GLN A 269 -2.95 50.80 1.40
N SER A 270 -3.61 51.19 2.49
CA SER A 270 -3.12 52.16 3.46
C SER A 270 -1.97 51.66 4.34
N ASN A 271 -1.89 50.35 4.62
CA ASN A 271 -0.85 49.79 5.50
C ASN A 271 0.02 48.78 4.74
N ARG A 272 1.31 49.09 4.58
CA ARG A 272 2.28 48.10 4.11
C ARG A 272 2.56 47.07 5.21
N PRO A 273 2.65 45.76 4.87
CA PRO A 273 2.95 44.73 5.85
C PRO A 273 4.42 44.83 6.27
N VAL A 274 4.63 45.01 7.58
CA VAL A 274 5.95 45.08 8.21
C VAL A 274 6.26 43.72 8.86
N ILE A 275 7.51 43.28 8.75
CA ILE A 275 8.05 42.09 9.44
C ILE A 275 9.09 42.52 10.47
N LYS A 276 9.25 41.73 11.54
CA LYS A 276 10.31 41.91 12.54
C LYS A 276 11.38 40.84 12.35
N MET A 277 12.64 41.24 12.32
CA MET A 277 13.76 40.38 11.89
C MET A 277 14.36 39.47 13.00
N GLY A 278 13.93 39.59 14.24
CA GLY A 278 14.45 38.81 15.37
C GLY A 278 13.68 37.52 15.65
N PHE A 279 13.91 36.95 16.85
CA PHE A 279 13.48 35.59 17.20
C PHE A 279 11.97 35.36 16.99
N LEU A 280 11.64 34.37 16.16
CA LEU A 280 10.27 33.99 15.74
C LEU A 280 9.41 35.14 15.17
N GLY A 281 10.01 36.25 14.74
CA GLY A 281 9.27 37.42 14.25
C GLY A 281 8.63 38.26 15.36
N CYS A 282 9.04 38.09 16.62
CA CYS A 282 8.47 38.80 17.76
C CYS A 282 9.27 40.05 18.18
N CYS A 283 10.59 40.06 17.94
CA CYS A 283 11.50 41.14 18.32
C CYS A 283 12.38 41.55 17.13
N GLY A 284 13.05 42.70 17.17
CA GLY A 284 14.02 43.13 16.15
C GLY A 284 13.55 44.28 15.25
N GLU A 285 14.43 44.72 14.35
CA GLU A 285 14.17 45.82 13.42
C GLU A 285 12.99 45.51 12.49
N GLU A 286 12.20 46.55 12.24
CA GLU A 286 11.03 46.51 11.38
C GLU A 286 11.43 46.75 9.92
N ALA A 287 11.23 45.74 9.08
CA ALA A 287 11.51 45.79 7.65
C ALA A 287 10.22 45.64 6.84
N ASP A 288 10.18 46.25 5.65
CA ASP A 288 9.08 46.07 4.70
C ASP A 288 9.06 44.60 4.23
N GLY A 289 7.99 43.88 4.59
CA GLY A 289 7.87 42.46 4.32
C GLY A 289 7.89 42.14 2.83
N ILE A 290 7.31 43.01 1.99
CA ILE A 290 7.30 42.78 0.53
C ILE A 290 8.73 42.88 0.00
N LYS A 291 9.43 43.97 0.30
CA LYS A 291 10.82 44.17 -0.16
C LYS A 291 11.75 43.07 0.32
N TYR A 292 11.61 42.63 1.57
CA TYR A 292 12.41 41.56 2.13
C TYR A 292 12.17 40.21 1.44
N TYR A 293 10.92 39.76 1.32
CA TYR A 293 10.67 38.47 0.68
C TYR A 293 11.00 38.50 -0.81
N THR A 294 10.85 39.65 -1.49
CA THR A 294 11.33 39.83 -2.86
C THR A 294 12.84 39.61 -2.95
N SER A 295 13.64 40.26 -2.10
CA SER A 295 15.11 40.09 -2.15
C SER A 295 15.56 38.68 -1.79
N VAL A 296 14.88 38.01 -0.84
CA VAL A 296 15.15 36.61 -0.49
C VAL A 296 14.81 35.67 -1.64
N VAL A 297 13.66 35.86 -2.30
CA VAL A 297 13.27 35.05 -3.47
C VAL A 297 14.23 35.26 -4.64
N GLU A 298 14.65 36.50 -4.90
CA GLU A 298 15.65 36.81 -5.93
C GLU A 298 17.01 36.17 -5.61
N GLY A 299 17.46 36.26 -4.36
CA GLY A 299 18.69 35.61 -3.89
C GLY A 299 18.64 34.09 -4.08
N LEU A 300 17.57 33.44 -3.63
CA LEU A 300 17.36 31.99 -3.81
C LEU A 300 17.26 31.61 -5.29
N THR A 301 16.64 32.45 -6.14
CA THR A 301 16.53 32.20 -7.58
C THR A 301 17.91 32.22 -8.24
N ARG A 302 18.79 33.15 -7.83
CA ARG A 302 20.18 33.19 -8.29
C ARG A 302 20.95 31.95 -7.84
N GLU A 303 20.86 31.57 -6.56
CA GLU A 303 21.52 30.36 -6.05
C GLU A 303 21.04 29.08 -6.77
N ILE A 304 19.74 28.99 -7.08
CA ILE A 304 19.18 27.88 -7.86
C ILE A 304 19.75 27.86 -9.28
N ALA A 305 19.88 29.02 -9.93
CA ALA A 305 20.46 29.10 -11.27
C ALA A 305 21.94 28.68 -11.28
N GLU A 306 22.71 29.14 -10.29
CA GLU A 306 24.12 28.76 -10.09
C GLU A 306 24.26 27.25 -9.85
N GLU A 307 23.44 26.66 -8.97
CA GLU A 307 23.48 25.23 -8.70
C GLU A 307 23.01 24.40 -9.91
N LYS A 308 21.99 24.85 -10.66
CA LYS A 308 21.59 24.22 -11.94
C LYS A 308 22.75 24.22 -12.95
N GLN A 309 23.46 25.33 -13.10
CA GLN A 309 24.61 25.44 -14.01
C GLN A 309 25.76 24.53 -13.56
N ARG A 310 26.01 24.47 -12.26
CA ARG A 310 26.99 23.55 -11.67
C ARG A 310 26.66 22.08 -11.94
N LEU A 311 25.39 21.69 -11.84
CA LEU A 311 24.95 20.31 -12.13
C LEU A 311 25.06 19.96 -13.62
N ARG A 312 24.79 20.92 -14.53
CA ARG A 312 24.97 20.73 -15.99
C ARG A 312 26.42 20.56 -16.39
N THR A 313 27.34 21.29 -15.75
CA THR A 313 28.78 21.28 -16.09
C THR A 313 29.60 20.26 -15.29
N GLY A 314 29.14 19.90 -14.09
CA GLY A 314 29.90 19.07 -13.15
C GLY A 314 29.79 17.57 -13.43
N THR A 315 30.86 16.96 -13.93
CA THR A 315 30.96 15.50 -14.16
C THR A 315 30.82 14.66 -12.88
N LYS A 316 31.23 15.20 -11.72
CA LYS A 316 31.13 14.52 -10.41
C LYS A 316 29.70 14.43 -9.86
N SER A 317 28.75 15.17 -10.42
CA SER A 317 27.35 15.17 -9.98
C SER A 317 26.52 14.03 -10.61
N ILE A 318 27.07 13.36 -11.62
CA ILE A 318 26.39 12.33 -12.38
C ILE A 318 26.49 11.01 -11.63
N VAL A 319 25.34 10.44 -11.32
CA VAL A 319 25.21 9.12 -10.72
C VAL A 319 25.43 8.06 -11.81
N PRO A 320 25.97 6.87 -11.51
CA PRO A 320 26.05 5.73 -12.45
C PRO A 320 24.67 5.10 -12.73
N ALA A 321 23.69 5.92 -13.11
CA ALA A 321 22.35 5.57 -13.52
C ALA A 321 21.86 6.52 -14.63
N ALA A 322 21.07 5.99 -15.57
CA ALA A 322 20.51 6.76 -16.68
C ALA A 322 19.14 6.22 -17.09
N PHE A 323 18.29 7.10 -17.60
CA PHE A 323 17.05 6.74 -18.27
C PHE A 323 17.30 6.67 -19.77
N VAL A 324 17.16 5.49 -20.36
CA VAL A 324 17.40 5.27 -21.79
C VAL A 324 16.08 5.07 -22.50
N SER A 325 15.82 5.89 -23.50
CA SER A 325 14.58 5.93 -24.27
C SER A 325 14.78 5.31 -25.65
N PHE A 326 13.77 4.58 -26.11
CA PHE A 326 13.77 3.86 -27.38
C PHE A 326 12.70 4.41 -28.34
N LYS A 327 12.92 4.26 -29.65
CA LYS A 327 11.99 4.64 -30.73
C LYS A 327 10.68 3.82 -30.74
N SER A 328 10.66 2.68 -30.05
CA SER A 328 9.57 1.71 -30.04
C SER A 328 9.44 1.08 -28.65
N ARG A 329 8.22 0.76 -28.23
CA ARG A 329 7.96 -0.02 -27.01
C ARG A 329 8.56 -1.41 -27.10
N TRP A 330 8.62 -1.97 -28.31
CA TRP A 330 9.27 -3.25 -28.56
C TRP A 330 10.76 -3.22 -28.16
N GLY A 331 11.51 -2.20 -28.62
CA GLY A 331 12.93 -2.05 -28.28
C GLY A 331 13.16 -1.86 -26.77
N ALA A 332 12.32 -1.03 -26.12
CA ALA A 332 12.35 -0.88 -24.66
C ALA A 332 12.05 -2.20 -23.94
N ALA A 333 11.07 -2.96 -24.41
CA ALA A 333 10.68 -4.23 -23.83
C ALA A 333 11.77 -5.31 -23.93
N VAL A 334 12.50 -5.34 -25.04
CA VAL A 334 13.64 -6.23 -25.23
C VAL A 334 14.77 -5.83 -24.28
N CYS A 335 15.12 -4.54 -24.22
CA CYS A 335 16.17 -4.04 -23.33
C CYS A 335 15.88 -4.31 -21.84
N ALA A 336 14.64 -4.07 -21.38
CA ALA A 336 14.25 -4.23 -19.98
C ALA A 336 14.13 -5.70 -19.52
N GLN A 337 14.04 -6.66 -20.45
CA GLN A 337 13.83 -8.08 -20.13
C GLN A 337 15.06 -8.96 -20.41
N THR A 338 16.11 -8.41 -21.01
CA THR A 338 17.32 -9.14 -21.40
C THR A 338 18.53 -8.76 -20.56
N GLN A 339 19.40 -9.73 -20.29
CA GLN A 339 20.69 -9.50 -19.67
C GLN A 339 21.62 -8.83 -20.69
N GLN A 340 22.17 -7.65 -20.36
CA GLN A 340 22.95 -6.84 -21.30
C GLN A 340 24.43 -7.24 -21.41
N THR A 341 25.03 -7.68 -20.31
CA THR A 341 26.49 -7.96 -20.21
C THR A 341 26.74 -9.31 -19.54
N ARG A 342 27.97 -9.83 -19.67
CA ARG A 342 28.44 -11.05 -18.98
C ARG A 342 28.33 -10.95 -17.46
N ASN A 343 28.55 -9.76 -16.89
CA ASN A 343 28.45 -9.54 -15.45
C ASN A 343 27.00 -9.20 -15.05
N PRO A 344 26.29 -10.06 -14.29
CA PRO A 344 24.89 -9.82 -13.91
C PRO A 344 24.70 -8.65 -12.94
N THR A 345 25.76 -8.01 -12.44
CA THR A 345 25.66 -6.85 -11.56
C THR A 345 25.83 -5.50 -12.28
N GLU A 346 26.32 -5.48 -13.51
CA GLU A 346 26.55 -4.26 -14.30
C GLU A 346 25.44 -4.08 -15.35
N TRP A 347 25.21 -2.83 -15.77
CA TRP A 347 24.19 -2.48 -16.77
C TRP A 347 22.82 -3.10 -16.47
N LEU A 348 22.39 -2.95 -15.21
CA LEU A 348 21.11 -3.48 -14.75
C LEU A 348 19.98 -2.69 -15.39
N THR A 349 19.24 -3.32 -16.28
CA THR A 349 18.08 -2.74 -16.95
C THR A 349 16.79 -3.11 -16.23
N GLU A 350 15.99 -2.12 -15.88
CA GLU A 350 14.65 -2.28 -15.34
C GLU A 350 13.71 -1.32 -16.05
N TRP A 351 12.43 -1.68 -16.17
CA TRP A 351 11.42 -0.74 -16.67
C TRP A 351 11.44 0.56 -15.87
N ALA A 352 11.55 1.71 -16.54
CA ALA A 352 11.41 2.98 -15.85
C ALA A 352 10.00 3.11 -15.30
N ALA A 353 9.88 3.55 -14.05
CA ALA A 353 8.59 3.93 -13.51
C ALA A 353 8.07 5.19 -14.22
N GLU A 354 6.81 5.52 -14.03
CA GLU A 354 6.28 6.80 -14.52
C GLU A 354 7.04 7.96 -13.85
N PRO A 355 7.30 9.10 -14.53
CA PRO A 355 8.05 10.21 -13.93
C PRO A 355 7.54 10.69 -12.56
N ARG A 356 6.23 10.59 -12.32
CA ARG A 356 5.58 10.89 -11.03
C ARG A 356 5.72 9.82 -9.95
N ASP A 357 6.03 8.58 -10.34
CA ASP A 357 6.24 7.43 -9.44
C ASP A 357 7.71 7.27 -9.04
N ILE A 358 8.64 7.95 -9.72
CA ILE A 358 10.05 7.88 -9.39
C ILE A 358 10.33 8.60 -8.07
N TYR A 359 11.06 7.92 -7.20
CA TYR A 359 11.60 8.45 -5.97
C TYR A 359 13.09 8.79 -6.19
N TYR A 360 13.35 10.05 -6.55
CA TYR A 360 14.64 10.51 -7.05
C TYR A 360 15.79 10.34 -6.05
N ASP A 361 15.57 10.55 -4.75
CA ASP A 361 16.62 10.43 -3.72
C ASP A 361 17.31 9.05 -3.70
N ASN A 362 16.60 7.99 -4.10
CA ASN A 362 17.13 6.62 -4.09
C ASN A 362 17.81 6.20 -5.40
N LEU A 363 17.82 7.05 -6.43
CA LEU A 363 18.52 6.76 -7.68
C LEU A 363 20.04 6.82 -7.52
N ALA A 364 20.53 7.63 -6.57
CA ALA A 364 21.96 7.87 -6.33
C ALA A 364 22.73 6.71 -5.67
N LEU A 365 22.03 5.65 -5.25
CA LEU A 365 22.61 4.61 -4.40
C LEU A 365 23.33 3.52 -5.20
N PRO A 366 24.61 3.21 -4.90
CA PRO A 366 25.33 2.13 -5.55
C PRO A 366 24.81 0.75 -5.12
N TYR A 367 25.05 -0.27 -5.95
CA TYR A 367 24.46 -1.61 -5.74
C TYR A 367 24.89 -2.28 -4.42
N VAL A 368 26.15 -2.13 -4.03
CA VAL A 368 26.69 -2.73 -2.79
C VAL A 368 26.02 -2.14 -1.55
N ASP A 369 25.84 -0.81 -1.54
CA ASP A 369 25.15 -0.11 -0.46
C ASP A 369 23.70 -0.55 -0.32
N LEU A 370 23.01 -0.85 -1.43
CA LEU A 370 21.65 -1.40 -1.38
C LEU A 370 21.59 -2.72 -0.63
N LYS A 371 22.59 -3.61 -0.78
CA LYS A 371 22.64 -4.89 -0.07
C LYS A 371 22.87 -4.69 1.43
N ILE A 372 23.80 -3.81 1.81
CA ILE A 372 24.10 -3.49 3.21
C ILE A 372 22.88 -2.83 3.88
N ARG A 373 22.27 -1.84 3.23
CA ARG A 373 21.05 -1.16 3.74
C ARG A 373 19.91 -2.14 3.96
N ARG A 374 19.66 -3.06 3.01
CA ARG A 374 18.63 -4.10 3.16
C ARG A 374 18.92 -5.06 4.31
N LEU A 375 20.19 -5.41 4.55
CA LEU A 375 20.58 -6.21 5.71
C LEU A 375 20.31 -5.46 7.02
N ILE A 376 20.73 -4.20 7.12
CA ILE A 376 20.47 -3.33 8.29
C ILE A 376 18.98 -3.22 8.57
N VAL A 377 18.15 -2.95 7.55
CA VAL A 377 16.69 -2.89 7.70
C VAL A 377 16.11 -4.24 8.09
N GLY A 378 16.66 -5.35 7.58
CA GLY A 378 16.27 -6.70 7.98
C GLY A 378 16.48 -6.95 9.48
N VAL A 379 17.66 -6.59 10.00
CA VAL A 379 17.99 -6.70 11.43
C VAL A 379 17.14 -5.76 12.28
N ALA A 380 16.99 -4.49 11.86
CA ALA A 380 16.15 -3.52 12.56
C ALA A 380 14.66 -3.96 12.60
N TYR A 381 14.16 -4.54 11.50
CA TYR A 381 12.81 -5.09 11.44
C TYR A 381 12.63 -6.28 12.38
N PHE A 382 13.63 -7.17 12.50
CA PHE A 382 13.59 -8.26 13.47
C PHE A 382 13.46 -7.73 14.90
N PHE A 383 14.30 -6.77 15.30
CA PHE A 383 14.19 -6.17 16.63
C PHE A 383 12.85 -5.44 16.84
N LEU A 384 12.37 -4.73 15.82
CA LEU A 384 11.04 -4.12 15.86
C LEU A 384 9.98 -5.18 16.14
N THR A 385 9.94 -6.29 15.40
CA THR A 385 8.98 -7.38 15.65
C THR A 385 9.12 -8.01 17.03
N PHE A 386 10.35 -8.21 17.50
CA PHE A 386 10.62 -8.82 18.80
C PHE A 386 10.16 -7.92 19.96
N PHE A 387 10.58 -6.66 20.00
CA PHE A 387 10.21 -5.73 21.08
C PHE A 387 8.72 -5.38 21.06
N PHE A 388 8.08 -5.40 19.88
CA PHE A 388 6.65 -5.16 19.78
C PHE A 388 5.80 -6.33 20.32
N MET A 389 6.40 -7.46 20.73
CA MET A 389 5.67 -8.47 21.50
C MET A 389 5.23 -7.95 22.88
N ILE A 390 5.93 -6.96 23.45
CA ILE A 390 5.62 -6.41 24.77
C ILE A 390 4.27 -5.64 24.76
N PRO A 391 4.02 -4.66 23.85
CA PRO A 391 2.69 -4.06 23.71
C PRO A 391 1.58 -5.07 23.42
N ILE A 392 1.85 -6.10 22.61
CA ILE A 392 0.87 -7.15 22.31
C ILE A 392 0.54 -7.94 23.59
N ALA A 393 1.54 -8.28 24.40
CA ALA A 393 1.35 -8.94 25.69
C ALA A 393 0.47 -8.11 26.62
N PHE A 394 0.73 -6.80 26.68
CA PHE A 394 -0.06 -5.86 27.45
C PHE A 394 -1.52 -5.80 26.97
N VAL A 395 -1.77 -5.70 25.66
CA VAL A 395 -3.13 -5.77 25.10
C VAL A 395 -3.82 -7.10 25.43
N GLN A 396 -3.10 -8.22 25.38
CA GLN A 396 -3.66 -9.52 25.73
C GLN A 396 -3.98 -9.64 27.23
N SER A 397 -3.20 -9.00 28.11
CA SER A 397 -3.57 -8.92 29.53
C SER A 397 -4.85 -8.11 29.75
N LEU A 398 -5.06 -7.03 28.99
CA LEU A 398 -6.29 -6.23 29.03
C LEU A 398 -7.53 -7.00 28.55
N ALA A 399 -7.36 -8.05 27.74
CA ALA A 399 -8.46 -8.89 27.31
C ALA A 399 -8.94 -9.90 28.39
N ASN A 400 -8.21 -10.04 29.50
CA ASN A 400 -8.55 -10.90 30.62
C ASN A 400 -8.84 -10.11 31.91
N ILE A 401 -9.87 -10.51 32.67
CA ILE A 401 -10.31 -9.78 33.87
C ILE A 401 -9.22 -9.78 34.95
N GLU A 402 -8.62 -10.95 35.21
CA GLU A 402 -7.49 -11.07 36.14
C GLU A 402 -6.27 -10.24 35.71
N GLY A 403 -6.09 -10.06 34.39
CA GLY A 403 -5.05 -9.21 33.84
C GLY A 403 -5.32 -7.73 34.07
N ILE A 404 -6.59 -7.30 33.91
CA ILE A 404 -7.02 -5.92 34.20
C ILE A 404 -6.87 -5.61 35.70
N GLU A 405 -7.30 -6.51 36.59
CA GLU A 405 -7.21 -6.29 38.04
C GLU A 405 -5.77 -6.14 38.54
N LYS A 406 -4.82 -6.84 37.89
CA LYS A 406 -3.38 -6.72 38.17
C LYS A 406 -2.77 -5.48 37.54
N ALA A 407 -3.12 -5.16 36.30
CA ALA A 407 -2.54 -4.02 35.57
C ALA A 407 -3.06 -2.67 36.05
N PHE A 408 -4.33 -2.58 36.44
CA PHE A 408 -5.00 -1.36 36.87
C PHE A 408 -5.87 -1.59 38.11
N PRO A 409 -5.27 -1.59 39.32
CA PRO A 409 -5.99 -1.87 40.56
C PRO A 409 -7.16 -0.92 40.85
N PHE A 410 -7.11 0.31 40.34
CA PHE A 410 -8.18 1.32 40.50
C PHE A 410 -9.45 1.00 39.70
N LEU A 411 -9.38 0.10 38.70
CA LEU A 411 -10.54 -0.31 37.91
C LEU A 411 -11.40 -1.35 38.62
N LYS A 412 -10.93 -1.95 39.74
CA LYS A 412 -11.68 -2.93 40.55
C LYS A 412 -13.13 -2.51 40.85
N PRO A 413 -13.41 -1.32 41.42
CA PRO A 413 -14.78 -0.89 41.67
C PRO A 413 -15.62 -0.69 40.39
N LEU A 414 -15.01 -0.38 39.24
CA LEU A 414 -15.73 -0.26 37.96
C LEU A 414 -16.01 -1.63 37.31
N ILE A 415 -15.17 -2.64 37.59
CA ILE A 415 -15.31 -4.01 37.06
C ILE A 415 -16.47 -4.76 37.73
N GLU A 416 -16.87 -4.36 38.94
CA GLU A 416 -18.04 -4.93 39.63
C GLU A 416 -19.37 -4.60 38.92
N VAL A 417 -19.41 -3.50 38.16
CA VAL A 417 -20.59 -3.14 37.36
C VAL A 417 -20.60 -3.94 36.05
N LYS A 418 -21.57 -4.86 35.93
CA LYS A 418 -21.71 -5.80 34.78
C LYS A 418 -21.63 -5.13 33.40
N LEU A 419 -22.25 -3.94 33.25
CA LEU A 419 -22.23 -3.20 31.98
C LEU A 419 -20.83 -2.64 31.66
N LEU A 420 -20.19 -1.98 32.64
CA LEU A 420 -18.85 -1.40 32.48
C LEU A 420 -17.79 -2.48 32.24
N LYS A 421 -17.89 -3.61 32.93
CA LYS A 421 -17.05 -4.79 32.69
C LYS A 421 -17.09 -5.26 31.24
N SER A 422 -18.30 -5.36 30.67
CA SER A 422 -18.52 -5.79 29.28
C SER A 422 -17.84 -4.82 28.29
N ILE A 423 -17.97 -3.52 28.54
CA ILE A 423 -17.38 -2.45 27.71
C ILE A 423 -15.86 -2.53 27.76
N ILE A 424 -15.29 -2.60 28.97
CA ILE A 424 -13.83 -2.61 29.15
C ILE A 424 -13.23 -3.85 28.48
N GLN A 425 -13.80 -5.04 28.71
CA GLN A 425 -13.25 -6.28 28.15
C GLN A 425 -13.46 -6.42 26.64
N GLY A 426 -14.59 -5.91 26.12
CA GLY A 426 -14.94 -6.01 24.70
C GLY A 426 -14.33 -4.93 23.80
N PHE A 427 -14.06 -3.73 24.32
CA PHE A 427 -13.70 -2.57 23.49
C PHE A 427 -12.26 -2.10 23.69
N LEU A 428 -11.78 -2.07 24.94
CA LEU A 428 -10.49 -1.48 25.29
C LEU A 428 -9.30 -2.19 24.62
N PRO A 429 -9.22 -3.54 24.55
CA PRO A 429 -8.08 -4.21 23.92
C PRO A 429 -7.99 -3.90 22.42
N GLY A 430 -9.14 -3.81 21.74
CA GLY A 430 -9.20 -3.47 20.31
C GLY A 430 -8.70 -2.07 20.03
N ILE A 431 -9.12 -1.08 20.83
CA ILE A 431 -8.62 0.30 20.73
C ILE A 431 -7.14 0.38 21.07
N ALA A 432 -6.71 -0.24 22.17
CA ALA A 432 -5.32 -0.22 22.59
C ALA A 432 -4.41 -0.78 21.50
N LEU A 433 -4.79 -1.91 20.89
CA LEU A 433 -4.06 -2.47 19.75
C LEU A 433 -4.01 -1.49 18.57
N LYS A 434 -5.14 -0.88 18.21
CA LYS A 434 -5.22 0.09 17.11
C LYS A 434 -4.33 1.31 17.34
N ILE A 435 -4.26 1.82 18.58
CA ILE A 435 -3.38 2.94 18.95
C ILE A 435 -1.91 2.56 18.75
N PHE A 436 -1.49 1.39 19.23
CA PHE A 436 -0.12 0.92 19.02
C PHE A 436 0.21 0.75 17.52
N LEU A 437 -0.73 0.25 16.73
CA LEU A 437 -0.55 0.05 15.28
C LEU A 437 -0.58 1.34 14.46
N LEU A 438 -1.03 2.48 15.00
CA LEU A 438 -1.18 3.74 14.24
C LEU A 438 0.15 4.31 13.74
N PHE A 439 1.22 4.16 14.53
CA PHE A 439 2.55 4.69 14.20
C PHE A 439 3.36 3.76 13.30
N LEU A 440 3.05 2.46 13.33
CA LEU A 440 3.85 1.43 12.69
C LEU A 440 3.98 1.60 11.16
N PRO A 441 2.92 1.91 10.39
CA PRO A 441 3.07 2.12 8.94
C PRO A 441 4.02 3.24 8.57
N ARG A 442 4.13 4.30 9.39
CA ARG A 442 5.09 5.38 9.17
C ARG A 442 6.52 4.90 9.37
N ILE A 443 6.77 4.12 10.42
CA ILE A 443 8.08 3.49 10.69
C ILE A 443 8.45 2.55 9.53
N LEU A 444 7.54 1.69 9.09
CA LEU A 444 7.78 0.74 8.00
C LEU A 444 7.99 1.44 6.65
N MET A 445 7.31 2.56 6.40
CA MET A 445 7.54 3.39 5.22
C MET A 445 8.94 4.00 5.25
N GLN A 446 9.37 4.55 6.39
CA GLN A 446 10.71 5.13 6.54
C GLN A 446 11.82 4.07 6.37
N MET A 447 11.61 2.88 6.96
CA MET A 447 12.50 1.73 6.75
C MET A 447 12.58 1.35 5.28
N SER A 448 11.45 1.35 4.56
CA SER A 448 11.41 1.01 3.12
C SER A 448 12.09 2.08 2.26
N LYS A 449 11.97 3.36 2.61
CA LYS A 449 12.71 4.45 1.94
C LYS A 449 14.23 4.27 2.07
N PHE A 450 14.70 3.93 3.27
CA PHE A 450 16.12 3.70 3.54
C PHE A 450 16.71 2.49 2.78
N GLU A 451 15.90 1.51 2.37
CA GLU A 451 16.37 0.36 1.56
C GLU A 451 16.77 0.69 0.13
N GLY A 452 16.39 1.88 -0.38
CA GLY A 452 16.77 2.31 -1.73
C GLY A 452 15.92 1.71 -2.86
N PHE A 453 14.59 1.67 -2.71
CA PHE A 453 13.71 1.41 -3.87
C PHE A 453 13.50 2.67 -4.69
N VAL A 454 13.47 2.50 -6.02
CA VAL A 454 13.45 3.61 -6.98
C VAL A 454 12.05 4.17 -7.23
N SER A 455 11.00 3.38 -7.02
CA SER A 455 9.61 3.85 -7.24
C SER A 455 8.78 3.86 -5.98
N THR A 456 7.87 4.82 -5.88
CA THR A 456 6.92 4.96 -4.77
C THR A 456 5.98 3.75 -4.69
N SER A 457 5.56 3.23 -5.84
CA SER A 457 4.78 2.00 -5.96
C SER A 457 5.51 0.78 -5.37
N SER A 458 6.82 0.65 -5.60
CA SER A 458 7.63 -0.43 -5.00
C SER A 458 7.84 -0.24 -3.50
N LEU A 459 8.05 1.01 -3.06
CA LEU A 459 8.16 1.37 -1.64
C LEU A 459 6.89 0.99 -0.88
N GLU A 460 5.71 1.34 -1.40
CA GLU A 460 4.42 1.00 -0.79
C GLU A 460 4.18 -0.51 -0.75
N ARG A 461 4.50 -1.24 -1.83
CA ARG A 461 4.40 -2.71 -1.85
C ARG A 461 5.33 -3.38 -0.84
N ARG A 462 6.55 -2.87 -0.68
CA ARG A 462 7.51 -3.38 0.30
C ARG A 462 7.06 -3.09 1.74
N ALA A 463 6.60 -1.87 2.00
CA ALA A 463 6.04 -1.48 3.29
C ALA A 463 4.81 -2.34 3.66
N ALA A 464 3.89 -2.55 2.71
CA ALA A 464 2.73 -3.44 2.88
C ALA A 464 3.16 -4.89 3.19
N THR A 465 4.18 -5.40 2.50
CA THR A 465 4.71 -6.76 2.76
C THR A 465 5.21 -6.92 4.19
N ARG A 466 5.99 -5.94 4.68
CA ARG A 466 6.46 -5.95 6.07
C ARG A 466 5.34 -5.80 7.07
N PHE A 467 4.36 -4.96 6.78
CA PHE A 467 3.25 -4.76 7.68
C PHE A 467 2.37 -6.01 7.77
N TYR A 468 2.16 -6.71 6.65
CA TYR A 468 1.50 -8.02 6.64
C TYR A 468 2.27 -9.06 7.47
N MET A 469 3.58 -9.19 7.26
CA MET A 469 4.41 -10.11 8.05
C MET A 469 4.38 -9.76 9.55
N PHE A 470 4.36 -8.47 9.87
CA PHE A 470 4.22 -8.00 11.24
C PHE A 470 2.85 -8.36 11.82
N GLN A 471 1.77 -8.12 11.09
CA GLN A 471 0.42 -8.50 11.54
C GLN A 471 0.30 -10.03 11.71
N PHE A 472 0.94 -10.80 10.84
CA PHE A 472 0.99 -12.26 10.96
C PHE A 472 1.70 -12.71 12.23
N ILE A 473 2.93 -12.23 12.49
CA ILE A 473 3.75 -12.66 13.62
C ILE A 473 3.24 -12.06 14.94
N ASN A 474 3.05 -10.75 15.01
CA ASN A 474 2.73 -10.06 16.27
C ASN A 474 1.23 -10.08 16.57
N VAL A 475 0.40 -9.68 15.60
CA VAL A 475 -1.05 -9.50 15.85
C VAL A 475 -1.77 -10.86 15.87
N PHE A 476 -1.45 -11.77 14.95
CA PHE A 476 -2.09 -13.08 14.90
C PHE A 476 -1.39 -14.10 15.82
N LEU A 477 -0.16 -14.51 15.51
CA LEU A 477 0.55 -15.54 16.30
C LEU A 477 0.87 -15.05 17.72
N GLY A 478 1.37 -13.82 17.87
CA GLY A 478 1.75 -13.26 19.17
C GLY A 478 0.56 -13.07 20.11
N SER A 479 -0.60 -12.65 19.60
CA SER A 479 -1.83 -12.58 20.39
C SER A 479 -2.32 -13.95 20.85
N ILE A 480 -2.18 -14.98 20.00
CA ILE A 480 -2.49 -16.35 20.39
C ILE A 480 -1.50 -16.77 21.48
N VAL A 481 -0.20 -16.87 21.20
CA VAL A 481 0.82 -17.40 22.15
C VAL A 481 0.80 -16.67 23.51
N THR A 482 0.85 -15.34 23.50
CA THR A 482 0.87 -14.58 24.74
C THR A 482 -0.49 -14.62 25.43
N GLY A 483 -1.56 -14.58 24.65
CA GLY A 483 -2.90 -14.68 25.18
C GLY A 483 -3.18 -16.04 25.82
N THR A 484 -2.65 -17.14 25.28
CA THR A 484 -2.76 -18.48 25.85
C THR A 484 -1.97 -18.57 27.14
N ALA A 485 -0.74 -18.04 27.16
CA ALA A 485 0.09 -18.00 28.37
C ALA A 485 -0.62 -17.29 29.53
N PHE A 486 -1.28 -16.14 29.28
CA PHE A 486 -2.01 -15.43 30.34
C PHE A 486 -3.33 -16.09 30.75
N GLN A 487 -4.09 -16.67 29.82
CA GLN A 487 -5.38 -17.31 30.15
C GLN A 487 -5.20 -18.63 30.89
N GLN A 488 -4.10 -19.32 30.65
CA GLN A 488 -3.79 -20.65 31.19
C GLN A 488 -2.58 -20.62 32.12
N LEU A 489 -2.25 -19.45 32.70
CA LEU A 489 -1.06 -19.25 33.52
C LEU A 489 -0.98 -20.25 34.69
N ASN A 490 -2.10 -20.46 35.40
CA ASN A 490 -2.19 -21.41 36.51
C ASN A 490 -2.05 -22.87 36.05
N SER A 491 -2.47 -23.23 34.84
CA SER A 491 -2.24 -24.57 34.30
C SER A 491 -0.82 -24.72 33.77
N PHE A 492 -0.23 -23.71 33.14
CA PHE A 492 1.15 -23.77 32.62
C PHE A 492 2.20 -23.85 33.73
N LEU A 493 1.99 -23.16 34.85
CA LEU A 493 2.88 -23.23 36.01
C LEU A 493 2.86 -24.61 36.69
N ASN A 494 1.76 -25.36 36.55
CA ASN A 494 1.52 -26.59 37.31
C ASN A 494 1.47 -27.86 36.43
N GLN A 495 1.61 -27.76 35.10
CA GLN A 495 1.57 -28.89 34.16
C GLN A 495 2.95 -29.24 33.59
N SER A 496 3.10 -30.50 33.19
CA SER A 496 4.31 -31.00 32.52
C SER A 496 4.44 -30.45 31.08
N ALA A 497 5.68 -30.29 30.60
CA ALA A 497 6.00 -29.76 29.28
C ALA A 497 5.32 -30.52 28.11
N ASN A 498 4.99 -31.79 28.30
CA ASN A 498 4.35 -32.63 27.28
C ASN A 498 2.89 -32.25 26.99
N ASP A 499 2.20 -31.56 27.90
CA ASP A 499 0.81 -31.13 27.70
C ASP A 499 0.69 -29.72 27.11
N ILE A 500 1.80 -28.97 27.01
CA ILE A 500 1.86 -27.63 26.41
C ILE A 500 1.25 -27.59 25.00
N PRO A 501 1.59 -28.51 24.06
CA PRO A 501 1.01 -28.49 22.72
C PRO A 501 -0.51 -28.74 22.72
N LYS A 502 -1.02 -29.59 23.63
CA LYS A 502 -2.46 -29.86 23.77
C LYS A 502 -3.20 -28.62 24.28
N THR A 503 -2.61 -27.95 25.27
CA THR A 503 -3.12 -26.72 25.86
C THR A 503 -3.18 -25.56 24.85
N ILE A 504 -2.20 -25.47 23.95
CA ILE A 504 -2.22 -24.53 22.80
C ILE A 504 -3.33 -24.89 21.80
N GLY A 505 -3.55 -26.18 21.51
CA GLY A 505 -4.59 -26.63 20.57
C GLY A 505 -6.01 -26.27 21.01
N VAL A 506 -6.31 -26.35 22.31
CA VAL A 506 -7.63 -26.01 22.86
C VAL A 506 -7.87 -24.50 22.90
N SER A 507 -6.81 -23.70 22.97
CA SER A 507 -6.89 -22.26 23.22
C SER A 507 -6.93 -21.40 21.95
N ILE A 508 -6.52 -21.92 20.78
CA ILE A 508 -6.73 -21.24 19.48
C ILE A 508 -8.21 -20.88 19.23
N PRO A 509 -9.18 -21.81 19.35
CA PRO A 509 -10.61 -21.50 19.23
C PRO A 509 -11.07 -20.44 20.24
N MET A 510 -10.59 -20.50 21.48
CA MET A 510 -11.02 -19.63 22.58
C MET A 510 -10.63 -18.17 22.35
N LYS A 511 -9.55 -17.94 21.58
CA LYS A 511 -9.12 -16.61 21.15
C LYS A 511 -9.95 -15.98 20.04
N ALA A 512 -10.89 -16.72 19.44
CA ALA A 512 -11.80 -16.15 18.44
C ALA A 512 -12.60 -14.96 18.98
N THR A 513 -12.96 -14.97 20.27
CA THR A 513 -13.69 -13.87 20.94
C THR A 513 -12.94 -12.54 20.87
N PHE A 514 -11.63 -12.55 21.10
CA PHE A 514 -10.77 -11.36 20.97
C PHE A 514 -10.71 -10.85 19.52
N PHE A 515 -10.62 -11.76 18.54
CA PHE A 515 -10.58 -11.34 17.14
C PHE A 515 -11.94 -10.82 16.65
N ILE A 516 -13.05 -11.34 17.16
CA ILE A 516 -14.40 -10.81 16.89
C ILE A 516 -14.50 -9.36 17.39
N THR A 517 -14.10 -9.10 18.63
CA THR A 517 -14.12 -7.73 19.16
C THR A 517 -13.15 -6.80 18.44
N TYR A 518 -11.97 -7.28 18.07
CA TYR A 518 -11.03 -6.54 17.24
C TYR A 518 -11.63 -6.16 15.87
N ILE A 519 -12.31 -7.08 15.17
CA ILE A 519 -12.97 -6.81 13.88
C ILE A 519 -14.09 -5.78 14.04
N MET A 520 -14.85 -5.81 15.14
CA MET A 520 -15.92 -4.82 15.37
C MET A 520 -15.34 -3.41 15.57
N VAL A 521 -14.25 -3.28 16.34
CA VAL A 521 -13.62 -1.98 16.62
C VAL A 521 -12.82 -1.46 15.43
N ASP A 522 -11.88 -2.26 14.92
CA ASP A 522 -10.99 -1.81 13.86
C ASP A 522 -11.66 -1.85 12.48
N GLY A 523 -12.47 -2.88 12.24
CA GLY A 523 -13.18 -3.08 10.98
C GLY A 523 -14.43 -2.20 10.88
N TRP A 524 -15.44 -2.42 11.71
CA TRP A 524 -16.73 -1.72 11.55
C TRP A 524 -16.62 -0.24 11.91
N ALA A 525 -16.30 0.07 13.17
CA ALA A 525 -16.20 1.45 13.62
C ALA A 525 -15.03 2.19 12.94
N GLY A 526 -13.92 1.49 12.64
CA GLY A 526 -12.79 2.07 11.93
C GLY A 526 -13.11 2.47 10.49
N VAL A 527 -13.76 1.62 9.70
CA VAL A 527 -14.19 1.96 8.33
C VAL A 527 -15.26 3.06 8.33
N ALA A 528 -16.21 2.99 9.27
CA ALA A 528 -17.20 4.04 9.44
C ALA A 528 -16.58 5.38 9.87
N GLY A 529 -15.50 5.37 10.66
CA GLY A 529 -14.73 6.57 11.01
C GLY A 529 -13.85 7.10 9.87
N GLU A 530 -13.35 6.22 9.00
CA GLU A 530 -12.51 6.60 7.85
C GLU A 530 -13.27 7.49 6.85
N ILE A 531 -14.58 7.29 6.68
CA ILE A 531 -15.41 8.11 5.77
C ILE A 531 -15.47 9.59 6.18
N LEU A 532 -15.39 9.87 7.50
CA LEU A 532 -15.36 11.24 8.03
C LEU A 532 -14.07 11.98 7.69
N ARG A 533 -12.98 11.25 7.42
CA ARG A 533 -11.65 11.80 7.15
C ARG A 533 -11.24 12.89 8.15
N LEU A 534 -11.40 12.61 9.45
CA LEU A 534 -11.16 13.59 10.52
C LEU A 534 -9.79 14.25 10.42
N LYS A 535 -8.73 13.48 10.10
CA LYS A 535 -7.37 14.02 9.96
C LYS A 535 -7.27 15.06 8.81
N PRO A 536 -7.61 14.75 7.55
CA PRO A 536 -7.69 15.75 6.49
C PRO A 536 -8.62 16.93 6.80
N LEU A 537 -9.78 16.67 7.42
CA LEU A 537 -10.76 17.71 7.76
C LEU A 537 -10.18 18.74 8.73
N ILE A 538 -9.58 18.28 9.84
CA ILE A 538 -8.96 19.15 10.85
C ILE A 538 -7.77 19.90 10.25
N ILE A 539 -6.88 19.20 9.52
CA ILE A 539 -5.71 19.83 8.90
C ILE A 539 -6.12 20.86 7.87
N TYR A 540 -7.16 20.60 7.06
CA TYR A 540 -7.66 21.55 6.08
C TYR A 540 -8.17 22.83 6.74
N HIS A 541 -9.00 22.72 7.79
CA HIS A 541 -9.48 23.91 8.50
C HIS A 541 -8.37 24.63 9.26
N LEU A 542 -7.43 23.91 9.85
CA LEU A 542 -6.26 24.51 10.52
C LEU A 542 -5.39 25.27 9.51
N LYS A 543 -5.08 24.65 8.36
CA LYS A 543 -4.38 25.30 7.26
C LYS A 543 -5.16 26.50 6.77
N ASN A 544 -6.47 26.36 6.54
CA ASN A 544 -7.31 27.43 6.01
C ASN A 544 -7.39 28.65 6.95
N SER A 545 -7.38 28.42 8.25
CA SER A 545 -7.44 29.48 9.26
C SER A 545 -6.10 30.16 9.52
N PHE A 546 -4.98 29.43 9.48
CA PHE A 546 -3.67 29.95 9.91
C PHE A 546 -2.62 30.10 8.79
N LEU A 547 -2.67 29.26 7.75
CA LEU A 547 -1.61 29.12 6.75
C LEU A 547 -2.05 29.54 5.34
N VAL A 548 -3.32 29.33 4.96
CA VAL A 548 -3.84 29.65 3.62
C VAL A 548 -4.04 31.14 3.49
N ARG A 549 -3.41 31.68 2.46
CA ARG A 549 -3.24 33.12 2.27
C ARG A 549 -3.60 33.53 0.85
N THR A 550 -3.33 32.64 -0.11
CA THR A 550 -3.71 32.74 -1.53
C THR A 550 -4.71 31.65 -1.93
N GLU A 551 -5.36 31.78 -3.09
CA GLU A 551 -6.23 30.71 -3.63
C GLU A 551 -5.43 29.46 -4.03
N LYS A 552 -4.18 29.64 -4.50
CA LYS A 552 -3.26 28.54 -4.77
C LYS A 552 -2.91 27.77 -3.50
N ASP A 553 -2.67 28.46 -2.39
CA ASP A 553 -2.46 27.79 -1.08
C ASP A 553 -3.68 26.99 -0.65
N ARG A 554 -4.88 27.41 -1.07
CA ARG A 554 -6.13 26.69 -0.78
C ARG A 554 -6.24 25.40 -1.59
N GLU A 555 -5.76 25.41 -2.83
CA GLU A 555 -5.62 24.20 -3.66
C GLU A 555 -4.54 23.25 -3.10
N GLU A 556 -3.42 23.78 -2.64
CA GLU A 556 -2.36 22.99 -1.99
C GLU A 556 -2.78 22.48 -0.60
N ALA A 557 -3.67 23.18 0.08
CA ALA A 557 -4.26 22.74 1.34
C ALA A 557 -5.23 21.57 1.13
N THR A 558 -5.88 21.48 -0.02
CA THR A 558 -6.67 20.33 -0.46
C THR A 558 -5.77 19.18 -0.91
N ASP A 559 -5.18 18.46 0.03
CA ASP A 559 -4.53 17.18 -0.27
C ASP A 559 -5.57 16.03 -0.23
N PRO A 560 -5.97 15.47 -1.39
CA PRO A 560 -6.88 14.33 -1.43
C PRO A 560 -6.29 13.07 -0.80
N GLY A 561 -4.97 12.97 -0.67
CA GLY A 561 -4.28 11.73 -0.33
C GLY A 561 -4.46 10.62 -1.37
N THR A 562 -3.72 9.53 -1.18
CA THR A 562 -3.83 8.30 -1.97
C THR A 562 -4.68 7.26 -1.26
N ILE A 563 -5.07 6.23 -2.00
CA ILE A 563 -5.51 4.97 -1.41
C ILE A 563 -4.34 4.46 -0.56
N GLY A 564 -4.56 4.32 0.74
CA GLY A 564 -3.52 3.90 1.70
C GLY A 564 -3.16 2.42 1.52
N PHE A 565 -2.54 2.06 0.39
CA PHE A 565 -2.20 0.68 0.07
C PHE A 565 -1.28 0.07 1.12
N ASN A 566 -0.30 0.84 1.60
CA ASN A 566 0.62 0.45 2.67
C ASN A 566 -0.06 0.11 4.01
N THR A 567 -1.24 0.66 4.30
CA THR A 567 -1.98 0.43 5.56
C THR A 567 -3.17 -0.50 5.39
N GLY A 568 -4.00 -0.25 4.38
CA GLY A 568 -5.26 -0.93 4.17
C GLY A 568 -5.08 -2.34 3.62
N GLU A 569 -4.15 -2.56 2.67
CA GLU A 569 -3.98 -3.89 2.09
C GLU A 569 -3.57 -4.94 3.14
N PRO A 570 -2.59 -4.69 4.04
CA PRO A 570 -2.24 -5.66 5.07
C PRO A 570 -3.39 -5.96 6.03
N GLN A 571 -4.16 -4.94 6.44
CA GLN A 571 -5.34 -5.12 7.30
C GLN A 571 -6.39 -6.05 6.66
N ILE A 572 -6.64 -5.88 5.35
CA ILE A 572 -7.54 -6.77 4.62
C ILE A 572 -7.00 -8.20 4.61
N GLN A 573 -5.69 -8.39 4.40
CA GLN A 573 -5.05 -9.71 4.42
C GLN A 573 -5.14 -10.38 5.80
N LEU A 574 -5.07 -9.60 6.89
CA LEU A 574 -5.29 -10.12 8.23
C LEU A 574 -6.72 -10.65 8.40
N TYR A 575 -7.73 -9.97 7.86
CA TYR A 575 -9.10 -10.50 7.89
C TYR A 575 -9.28 -11.72 6.98
N PHE A 576 -8.59 -11.80 5.84
CA PHE A 576 -8.53 -13.04 5.06
C PHE A 576 -7.92 -14.20 5.86
N LEU A 577 -6.81 -13.95 6.55
CA LEU A 577 -6.17 -14.94 7.41
C LEU A 577 -7.11 -15.40 8.53
N LEU A 578 -7.69 -14.46 9.28
CA LEU A 578 -8.62 -14.78 10.38
C LEU A 578 -9.83 -15.55 9.86
N GLY A 579 -10.43 -15.12 8.75
CA GLY A 579 -11.57 -15.80 8.14
C GLY A 579 -11.22 -17.23 7.71
N LEU A 580 -10.11 -17.43 7.02
CA LEU A 580 -9.71 -18.77 6.54
C LEU A 580 -9.29 -19.70 7.68
N VAL A 581 -8.60 -19.20 8.71
CA VAL A 581 -8.19 -19.97 9.89
C VAL A 581 -9.42 -20.37 10.71
N TYR A 582 -10.30 -19.41 11.01
CA TYR A 582 -11.43 -19.66 11.90
C TYR A 582 -12.65 -20.24 11.19
N ALA A 583 -12.73 -20.24 9.84
CA ALA A 583 -13.85 -20.85 9.12
C ALA A 583 -14.11 -22.31 9.53
N ALA A 584 -13.04 -23.11 9.65
CA ALA A 584 -13.13 -24.53 10.03
C ALA A 584 -13.11 -24.76 11.55
N VAL A 585 -12.81 -23.73 12.35
CA VAL A 585 -12.60 -23.83 13.81
C VAL A 585 -13.77 -23.23 14.59
N SER A 586 -14.13 -21.99 14.29
CA SER A 586 -15.19 -21.20 14.93
C SER A 586 -15.95 -20.37 13.90
N PRO A 587 -17.01 -20.94 13.27
CA PRO A 587 -17.77 -20.29 12.19
C PRO A 587 -18.39 -18.94 12.56
N ILE A 588 -18.61 -18.69 13.85
CA ILE A 588 -19.24 -17.47 14.37
C ILE A 588 -18.50 -16.18 14.00
N LEU A 589 -17.21 -16.28 13.65
CA LEU A 589 -16.39 -15.13 13.23
C LEU A 589 -16.71 -14.66 11.80
N LEU A 590 -17.25 -15.52 10.93
CA LEU A 590 -17.47 -15.24 9.52
C LEU A 590 -18.50 -14.12 9.23
N PRO A 591 -19.65 -14.02 9.91
CA PRO A 591 -20.61 -12.94 9.68
C PRO A 591 -20.02 -11.56 10.00
N PHE A 592 -19.17 -11.46 11.03
CA PHE A 592 -18.51 -10.20 11.39
C PHE A 592 -17.56 -9.72 10.29
N ILE A 593 -16.82 -10.66 9.69
CA ILE A 593 -15.96 -10.39 8.53
C ILE A 593 -16.80 -9.99 7.31
N LEU A 594 -17.94 -10.64 7.06
CA LEU A 594 -18.81 -10.31 5.92
C LEU A 594 -19.39 -8.90 6.01
N VAL A 595 -19.85 -8.49 7.19
CA VAL A 595 -20.32 -7.12 7.43
C VAL A 595 -19.19 -6.12 7.18
N PHE A 596 -17.97 -6.43 7.63
CA PHE A 596 -16.80 -5.59 7.35
C PHE A 596 -16.56 -5.46 5.84
N PHE A 597 -16.48 -6.56 5.08
CA PHE A 597 -16.20 -6.50 3.65
C PHE A 597 -17.31 -5.76 2.87
N GLY A 598 -18.57 -5.94 3.25
CA GLY A 598 -19.70 -5.24 2.64
C GLY A 598 -19.66 -3.73 2.89
N LEU A 599 -19.49 -3.33 4.15
CA LEU A 599 -19.40 -1.91 4.53
C LEU A 599 -18.16 -1.25 3.90
N ALA A 600 -17.00 -1.89 3.99
CA ALA A 600 -15.75 -1.38 3.45
C ALA A 600 -15.80 -1.24 1.93
N PHE A 601 -16.40 -2.19 1.21
CA PHE A 601 -16.58 -2.07 -0.24
C PHE A 601 -17.34 -0.79 -0.62
N VAL A 602 -18.46 -0.50 0.04
CA VAL A 602 -19.27 0.70 -0.25
C VAL A 602 -18.53 1.99 0.13
N VAL A 603 -17.89 2.02 1.31
CA VAL A 603 -17.15 3.20 1.79
C VAL A 603 -15.95 3.51 0.90
N TYR A 604 -15.07 2.52 0.64
CA TYR A 604 -13.90 2.75 -0.20
C TYR A 604 -14.28 3.03 -1.64
N ARG A 605 -15.35 2.42 -2.18
CA ARG A 605 -15.85 2.76 -3.51
C ARG A 605 -16.27 4.24 -3.58
N HIS A 606 -17.01 4.71 -2.58
CA HIS A 606 -17.39 6.12 -2.48
C HIS A 606 -16.16 7.06 -2.41
N GLN A 607 -15.16 6.71 -1.60
CA GLN A 607 -13.95 7.53 -1.47
C GLN A 607 -13.07 7.51 -2.73
N VAL A 608 -12.96 6.38 -3.43
CA VAL A 608 -12.23 6.29 -4.71
C VAL A 608 -12.87 7.17 -5.79
N ILE A 609 -14.20 7.27 -5.79
CA ILE A 609 -14.94 8.14 -6.72
C ILE A 609 -14.75 9.62 -6.36
N ASN A 610 -14.92 10.01 -5.09
CA ASN A 610 -15.02 11.42 -4.73
C ASN A 610 -13.74 12.08 -4.24
N VAL A 611 -12.86 11.30 -3.64
CA VAL A 611 -11.78 11.81 -2.80
C VAL A 611 -10.42 11.44 -3.34
N TYR A 612 -10.08 10.15 -3.37
CA TYR A 612 -8.70 9.71 -3.53
C TYR A 612 -8.17 10.02 -4.93
N ASN A 613 -7.02 10.69 -4.96
CA ASN A 613 -6.26 10.90 -6.18
C ASN A 613 -5.06 9.96 -6.22
N GLN A 614 -4.82 9.33 -7.34
CA GLN A 614 -3.78 8.32 -7.48
C GLN A 614 -2.45 8.99 -7.83
N LYS A 615 -1.40 8.78 -7.02
CA LYS A 615 -0.08 9.38 -7.24
C LYS A 615 0.71 8.71 -8.36
N TYR A 616 0.51 7.41 -8.56
CA TYR A 616 1.19 6.59 -9.55
C TYR A 616 0.21 5.59 -10.15
N GLU A 617 0.45 5.06 -11.34
CA GLU A 617 -0.37 3.99 -11.93
C GLU A 617 0.50 2.76 -12.24
N SER A 618 0.34 1.70 -11.44
CA SER A 618 1.06 0.43 -11.56
C SER A 618 0.33 -0.59 -12.44
N ALA A 619 -0.94 -0.36 -12.79
CA ALA A 619 -1.80 -1.29 -13.54
C ALA A 619 -1.92 -2.69 -12.89
N GLY A 620 -2.21 -2.74 -11.58
CA GLY A 620 -2.48 -3.96 -10.84
C GLY A 620 -1.25 -4.86 -10.59
N LYS A 621 -0.02 -4.35 -10.73
CA LYS A 621 1.23 -5.12 -10.52
C LYS A 621 1.38 -5.74 -9.13
N PHE A 622 0.64 -5.26 -8.14
CA PHE A 622 0.63 -5.80 -6.77
C PHE A 622 -0.22 -7.07 -6.61
N TRP A 623 -1.07 -7.44 -7.58
CA TRP A 623 -1.99 -8.58 -7.46
C TRP A 623 -1.30 -9.94 -7.18
N PRO A 624 -0.15 -10.28 -7.80
CA PRO A 624 0.57 -11.51 -7.47
C PRO A 624 1.00 -11.59 -6.00
N ASP A 625 1.28 -10.44 -5.36
CA ASP A 625 1.61 -10.39 -3.93
C ASP A 625 0.38 -10.66 -3.07
N VAL A 626 -0.75 -10.03 -3.40
CA VAL A 626 -2.06 -10.27 -2.76
C VAL A 626 -2.44 -11.75 -2.85
N HIS A 627 -2.42 -12.34 -4.06
CA HIS A 627 -2.74 -13.74 -4.27
C HIS A 627 -1.83 -14.67 -3.45
N ARG A 628 -0.52 -14.41 -3.47
CA ARG A 628 0.45 -15.20 -2.69
C ARG A 628 0.15 -15.15 -1.19
N ARG A 629 -0.21 -13.98 -0.63
CA ARG A 629 -0.54 -13.82 0.79
C ARG A 629 -1.82 -14.57 1.17
N VAL A 630 -2.87 -14.52 0.35
CA VAL A 630 -4.10 -15.30 0.59
C VAL A 630 -3.83 -16.80 0.53
N VAL A 631 -3.01 -17.26 -0.42
CA VAL A 631 -2.62 -18.68 -0.49
C VAL A 631 -1.78 -19.08 0.73
N THR A 632 -0.82 -18.25 1.16
CA THR A 632 -0.08 -18.48 2.40
C THR A 632 -1.02 -18.56 3.61
N ALA A 633 -2.03 -17.69 3.69
CA ALA A 633 -3.05 -17.74 4.74
C ALA A 633 -3.86 -19.05 4.71
N LEU A 634 -4.17 -19.58 3.52
CA LEU A 634 -4.84 -20.87 3.36
C LEU A 634 -3.96 -22.04 3.82
N VAL A 635 -2.66 -22.02 3.47
CA VAL A 635 -1.68 -23.01 3.96
C VAL A 635 -1.55 -22.94 5.48
N VAL A 636 -1.46 -21.74 6.05
CA VAL A 636 -1.42 -21.56 7.51
C VAL A 636 -2.69 -22.11 8.16
N SER A 637 -3.87 -21.83 7.60
CA SER A 637 -5.14 -22.38 8.11
C SER A 637 -5.11 -23.92 8.16
N GLN A 638 -4.62 -24.57 7.10
CA GLN A 638 -4.50 -26.03 7.02
C GLN A 638 -3.51 -26.58 8.05
N LEU A 639 -2.34 -25.95 8.20
CA LEU A 639 -1.32 -26.34 9.19
C LEU A 639 -1.81 -26.17 10.63
N LEU A 640 -2.53 -25.09 10.92
CA LEU A 640 -3.12 -24.86 12.25
C LEU A 640 -4.24 -25.86 12.55
N LEU A 641 -5.10 -26.15 11.58
CA LEU A 641 -6.13 -27.18 11.71
C LEU A 641 -5.49 -28.56 11.95
N MET A 642 -4.35 -28.84 11.29
CA MET A 642 -3.58 -30.06 11.51
C MET A 642 -3.05 -30.17 12.94
N GLY A 643 -2.42 -29.10 13.43
CA GLY A 643 -1.96 -29.02 14.81
C GLY A 643 -3.10 -29.23 15.80
N LEU A 644 -4.26 -28.63 15.54
CA LEU A 644 -5.43 -28.72 16.42
C LEU A 644 -6.06 -30.13 16.40
N LEU A 645 -6.26 -30.76 15.25
CA LEU A 645 -6.82 -32.11 15.18
C LEU A 645 -5.86 -33.17 15.77
N SER A 646 -4.55 -32.95 15.64
CA SER A 646 -3.53 -33.82 16.23
C SER A 646 -3.60 -33.85 17.76
N THR A 647 -3.90 -32.71 18.40
CA THR A 647 -4.00 -32.65 19.88
C THR A 647 -5.22 -33.36 20.44
N LYS A 648 -6.27 -33.55 19.63
CA LYS A 648 -7.52 -34.24 20.01
C LYS A 648 -7.54 -35.75 19.72
N HIS A 649 -6.37 -36.35 19.51
CA HIS A 649 -6.20 -37.78 19.21
C HIS A 649 -7.01 -38.25 17.97
N ALA A 650 -7.28 -37.35 17.01
CA ALA A 650 -7.96 -37.68 15.76
C ALA A 650 -6.97 -38.21 14.70
N SER A 651 -6.15 -39.20 15.07
CA SER A 651 -5.02 -39.70 14.26
C SER A 651 -5.40 -40.18 12.86
N LYS A 652 -6.63 -40.69 12.68
CA LYS A 652 -7.14 -41.14 11.38
C LYS A 652 -7.35 -40.00 10.37
N SER A 653 -7.50 -38.76 10.82
CA SER A 653 -7.77 -37.60 9.96
C SER A 653 -6.49 -36.91 9.44
N THR A 654 -5.36 -37.09 10.14
CA THR A 654 -4.09 -36.42 9.85
C THR A 654 -3.54 -36.68 8.44
N PRO A 655 -3.54 -37.92 7.90
CA PRO A 655 -3.02 -38.19 6.56
C PRO A 655 -3.80 -37.43 5.47
N PHE A 656 -5.12 -37.36 5.60
CA PHE A 656 -5.98 -36.63 4.66
C PHE A 656 -5.75 -35.12 4.73
N LEU A 657 -5.47 -34.58 5.90
CA LEU A 657 -5.22 -33.15 6.04
C LEU A 657 -3.83 -32.75 5.51
N LEU A 658 -2.85 -33.65 5.54
CA LEU A 658 -1.50 -33.41 4.98
C LEU A 658 -1.52 -33.23 3.45
N VAL A 659 -2.49 -33.82 2.75
CA VAL A 659 -2.64 -33.69 1.30
C VAL A 659 -3.07 -32.26 0.90
N LEU A 660 -3.85 -31.57 1.72
CA LEU A 660 -4.34 -30.22 1.44
C LEU A 660 -3.25 -29.16 1.22
N PRO A 661 -2.22 -29.00 2.09
CA PRO A 661 -1.15 -28.04 1.86
C PRO A 661 -0.32 -28.38 0.61
N LEU A 662 -0.16 -29.67 0.28
CA LEU A 662 0.52 -30.07 -0.95
C LEU A 662 -0.29 -29.66 -2.18
N LEU A 663 -1.61 -29.88 -2.17
CA LEU A 663 -2.51 -29.44 -3.25
C LEU A 663 -2.54 -27.93 -3.40
N THR A 664 -2.57 -27.16 -2.30
CA THR A 664 -2.59 -25.69 -2.37
C THR A 664 -1.26 -25.12 -2.85
N ILE A 665 -0.12 -25.71 -2.46
CA ILE A 665 1.19 -25.34 -3.01
C ILE A 665 1.27 -25.69 -4.51
N GLY A 666 0.81 -26.88 -4.91
CA GLY A 666 0.72 -27.25 -6.32
C GLY A 666 -0.16 -26.30 -7.14
N PHE A 667 -1.31 -25.91 -6.60
CA PHE A 667 -2.18 -24.88 -7.17
C PHE A 667 -1.47 -23.52 -7.28
N HIS A 668 -0.76 -23.10 -6.24
CA HIS A 668 0.02 -21.86 -6.26
C HIS A 668 1.04 -21.87 -7.39
N MET A 669 1.82 -22.95 -7.51
CA MET A 669 2.82 -23.12 -8.56
C MET A 669 2.19 -23.09 -9.96
N HIS A 670 1.05 -23.75 -10.14
CA HIS A 670 0.30 -23.70 -11.40
C HIS A 670 -0.13 -22.27 -11.76
N CYS A 671 -0.76 -21.56 -10.82
CA CYS A 671 -1.18 -20.17 -11.03
C CYS A 671 0.00 -19.22 -11.24
N LYS A 672 1.11 -19.45 -10.52
CA LYS A 672 2.36 -18.71 -10.66
C LYS A 672 2.90 -18.84 -12.08
N ASN A 673 3.03 -20.06 -12.59
CA ASN A 673 3.57 -20.31 -13.93
C ASN A 673 2.61 -19.84 -15.04
N ARG A 674 1.29 -19.93 -14.83
CA ARG A 674 0.30 -19.58 -15.85
C ARG A 674 -0.01 -18.09 -15.96
N TYR A 675 -0.20 -17.40 -14.82
CA TYR A 675 -0.75 -16.05 -14.80
C TYR A 675 0.24 -14.97 -14.33
N GLN A 676 1.24 -15.30 -13.50
CA GLN A 676 2.21 -14.29 -13.04
C GLN A 676 3.01 -13.64 -14.19
N PRO A 677 3.36 -14.34 -15.30
CA PRO A 677 4.03 -13.70 -16.43
C PRO A 677 3.28 -12.46 -16.96
N ALA A 678 1.94 -12.47 -16.95
CA ALA A 678 1.14 -11.32 -17.38
C ALA A 678 1.32 -10.06 -16.51
N PHE A 679 1.94 -10.16 -15.32
CA PHE A 679 2.19 -9.02 -14.43
C PHE A 679 3.66 -8.61 -14.37
N VAL A 680 4.57 -9.54 -14.70
CA VAL A 680 6.02 -9.35 -14.60
C VAL A 680 6.66 -9.07 -15.95
N THR A 681 6.28 -9.83 -16.98
CA THR A 681 6.82 -9.71 -18.34
C THR A 681 5.86 -8.93 -19.22
N TYR A 682 6.39 -8.06 -20.07
CA TYR A 682 5.60 -7.30 -21.03
C TYR A 682 5.61 -8.03 -22.38
N PRO A 683 4.46 -8.50 -22.90
CA PRO A 683 4.40 -9.32 -24.11
C PRO A 683 4.70 -8.51 -25.36
N LEU A 684 5.66 -9.00 -26.17
CA LEU A 684 6.16 -8.29 -27.36
C LEU A 684 5.12 -8.17 -28.48
N GLN A 685 4.41 -9.25 -28.80
CA GLN A 685 3.50 -9.29 -29.95
C GLN A 685 2.29 -8.37 -29.73
N GLN A 686 1.56 -8.61 -28.63
CA GLN A 686 0.23 -8.04 -28.46
C GLN A 686 0.24 -6.64 -27.85
N GLU A 687 1.12 -6.37 -26.88
CA GLU A 687 1.15 -5.07 -26.21
C GLU A 687 2.19 -4.12 -26.79
N ALA A 688 3.36 -4.61 -27.22
CA ALA A 688 4.40 -3.74 -27.79
C ALA A 688 4.16 -3.45 -29.28
N MET A 689 4.18 -4.48 -30.13
CA MET A 689 4.18 -4.32 -31.59
C MET A 689 2.84 -3.82 -32.14
N ILE A 690 1.71 -4.43 -31.73
CA ILE A 690 0.38 -3.99 -32.18
C ILE A 690 0.13 -2.55 -31.76
N LYS A 691 0.45 -2.19 -30.52
CA LYS A 691 0.25 -0.83 -30.01
C LYS A 691 1.13 0.20 -30.73
N ASP A 692 2.41 -0.12 -30.95
CA ASP A 692 3.29 0.73 -31.74
C ASP A 692 2.77 0.92 -33.18
N THR A 693 2.22 -0.14 -33.78
CA THR A 693 1.63 -0.08 -35.13
C THR A 693 0.38 0.80 -35.16
N LEU A 694 -0.53 0.62 -34.19
CA LEU A 694 -1.74 1.44 -34.08
C LEU A 694 -1.43 2.92 -33.83
N ASP A 695 -0.46 3.21 -32.96
CA ASP A 695 -0.03 4.58 -32.68
C ASP A 695 0.61 5.24 -33.90
N ARG A 696 1.43 4.50 -34.67
CA ARG A 696 2.01 4.99 -35.94
C ARG A 696 0.95 5.27 -37.00
N ILE A 697 -0.11 4.47 -37.05
CA ILE A 697 -1.25 4.70 -37.97
C ILE A 697 -2.05 5.92 -37.52
N ARG A 698 -2.30 6.07 -36.23
CA ARG A 698 -3.11 7.16 -35.67
C ARG A 698 -2.41 8.51 -35.78
N GLU A 699 -1.10 8.55 -35.53
CA GLU A 699 -0.28 9.77 -35.48
C GLU A 699 1.08 9.53 -36.14
N PRO A 700 1.17 9.56 -37.48
CA PRO A 700 2.39 9.20 -38.21
C PRO A 700 3.55 10.19 -38.00
N ASN A 701 3.24 11.47 -37.78
CA ASN A 701 4.23 12.55 -37.68
C ASN A 701 4.55 12.95 -36.23
N PHE A 702 4.28 12.08 -35.25
CA PHE A 702 4.50 12.40 -33.84
C PHE A 702 5.99 12.44 -33.48
N ASN A 703 6.48 13.58 -32.99
CA ASN A 703 7.88 13.72 -32.57
C ASN A 703 8.11 13.08 -31.19
N LEU A 704 8.45 11.79 -31.20
CA LEU A 704 8.72 11.03 -29.98
C LEU A 704 9.95 11.54 -29.22
N LYS A 705 10.96 12.08 -29.91
CA LYS A 705 12.20 12.58 -29.28
C LYS A 705 11.90 13.78 -28.38
N ALA A 706 11.14 14.75 -28.89
CA ALA A 706 10.71 15.92 -28.11
C ALA A 706 9.85 15.50 -26.90
N PHE A 707 8.91 14.57 -27.10
CA PHE A 707 8.06 14.06 -26.02
C PHE A 707 8.85 13.39 -24.88
N LEU A 708 9.94 12.68 -25.20
CA LEU A 708 10.70 11.90 -24.23
C LEU A 708 11.92 12.62 -23.64
N ARG A 709 12.49 13.62 -24.31
CA ARG A 709 13.73 14.31 -23.90
C ARG A 709 13.62 14.83 -22.47
N ASP A 710 12.56 15.57 -22.20
CA ASP A 710 12.40 16.25 -20.90
C ASP A 710 11.57 15.43 -19.91
N ALA A 711 11.05 14.26 -20.31
CA ALA A 711 10.09 13.45 -19.54
C ALA A 711 10.67 12.85 -18.25
N TYR A 712 11.98 12.62 -18.17
CA TYR A 712 12.68 12.09 -16.99
C TYR A 712 13.71 13.04 -16.39
N ALA A 713 13.77 14.29 -16.89
CA ALA A 713 14.52 15.34 -16.22
C ALA A 713 13.99 15.50 -14.78
N HIS A 714 14.90 15.68 -13.82
CA HIS A 714 14.53 15.84 -12.42
C HIS A 714 13.54 17.03 -12.30
N PRO A 715 12.43 16.91 -11.56
CA PRO A 715 11.32 17.87 -11.60
C PRO A 715 11.76 19.33 -11.42
N GLU A 716 12.78 19.54 -10.59
CA GLU A 716 13.35 20.86 -10.28
C GLU A 716 14.05 21.55 -11.46
N PHE A 717 14.50 20.81 -12.48
CA PHE A 717 15.04 21.43 -13.70
C PHE A 717 13.95 22.07 -14.55
N ARG A 718 12.72 21.54 -14.54
CA ARG A 718 11.59 22.04 -15.35
C ARG A 718 10.97 23.33 -14.82
N VAL A 719 11.23 23.70 -13.57
CA VAL A 719 10.65 24.91 -12.97
C VAL A 719 11.36 26.14 -13.54
N GLY A 720 10.68 26.87 -14.43
CA GLY A 720 11.09 28.19 -14.95
C GLY A 720 11.59 28.24 -16.40
N GLU A 721 11.50 27.15 -17.17
CA GLU A 721 11.83 27.17 -18.61
C GLU A 721 10.51 27.21 -19.41
N ASP A 722 10.28 28.31 -20.14
CA ASP A 722 9.35 28.30 -21.28
C ASP A 722 9.83 27.21 -22.26
N PRO A 723 8.92 26.49 -22.94
CA PRO A 723 9.33 25.55 -23.97
C PRO A 723 10.18 26.30 -24.99
N GLU A 724 11.47 25.93 -25.12
CA GLU A 724 12.32 26.45 -26.19
C GLU A 724 11.58 26.29 -27.52
N PRO A 725 11.61 27.31 -28.40
CA PRO A 725 10.92 27.23 -29.68
C PRO A 725 11.36 25.98 -30.42
N GLU A 726 10.39 25.28 -31.00
CA GLU A 726 10.60 24.07 -31.80
C GLU A 726 11.64 24.34 -32.89
N GLU A 727 12.91 24.00 -32.64
CA GLU A 727 13.85 23.81 -33.72
C GLU A 727 13.33 22.65 -34.55
N LYS A 728 12.92 22.95 -35.78
CA LYS A 728 12.64 21.96 -36.82
C LYS A 728 13.92 21.16 -37.06
N LEU A 729 14.12 20.10 -36.30
CA LEU A 729 15.12 19.09 -36.62
C LEU A 729 14.61 18.36 -37.86
N GLU A 730 15.26 18.61 -38.99
CA GLU A 730 15.12 17.83 -40.20
C GLU A 730 15.30 16.34 -39.87
N SER A 731 14.53 15.52 -40.59
CA SER A 731 14.51 14.06 -40.48
C SER A 731 15.87 13.48 -40.86
N ASP A 732 16.78 13.40 -39.90
CA ASP A 732 18.05 12.72 -40.10
C ASP A 732 17.81 11.20 -39.96
N MET A 733 17.37 10.60 -41.07
CA MET A 733 17.59 9.18 -41.35
C MET A 733 19.03 8.99 -41.82
N SER A 734 19.99 9.43 -41.02
CA SER A 734 21.40 9.10 -41.21
C SER A 734 21.63 7.64 -40.76
N PRO A 735 22.38 6.83 -41.54
CA PRO A 735 22.79 5.50 -41.09
C PRO A 735 23.54 5.62 -39.76
N PRO A 736 23.56 4.58 -38.90
CA PRO A 736 24.23 4.67 -37.60
C PRO A 736 25.68 5.10 -37.81
N GLU A 737 26.02 6.32 -37.38
CA GLU A 737 27.41 6.78 -37.39
C GLU A 737 28.24 5.80 -36.57
N LEU A 738 29.25 5.20 -37.22
CA LEU A 738 30.23 4.36 -36.56
C LEU A 738 31.00 5.22 -35.55
N VAL A 739 30.63 5.14 -34.27
CA VAL A 739 31.33 5.83 -33.20
C VAL A 739 32.74 5.23 -33.11
N ALA A 740 33.76 6.03 -33.43
CA ALA A 740 35.15 5.61 -33.28
C ALA A 740 35.45 5.36 -31.80
N THR A 741 35.83 4.14 -31.44
CA THR A 741 36.18 3.80 -30.05
C THR A 741 37.44 4.55 -29.64
N LYS A 742 37.41 5.29 -28.52
CA LYS A 742 38.60 5.95 -27.95
C LYS A 742 39.62 4.96 -27.37
N ARG A 743 39.27 3.66 -27.31
CA ARG A 743 40.14 2.59 -26.80
C ARG A 743 41.27 2.28 -27.78
N GLY A 744 42.51 2.48 -27.35
CA GLY A 744 43.66 1.87 -28.00
C GLY A 744 43.62 0.35 -27.81
N SER A 745 43.84 -0.41 -28.88
CA SER A 745 43.98 -1.88 -28.81
C SER A 745 45.15 -2.23 -27.89
N TRP A 746 44.87 -2.68 -26.66
CA TRP A 746 45.88 -3.34 -25.82
C TRP A 746 46.08 -4.77 -26.35
N ARG A 747 46.92 -4.91 -27.38
CA ARG A 747 47.50 -6.20 -27.75
C ARG A 747 48.55 -6.59 -26.70
N ASN A 748 48.12 -7.26 -25.64
CA ASN A 748 48.98 -8.14 -24.85
C ASN A 748 48.37 -9.54 -24.87
N THR A 749 48.50 -10.21 -26.02
CA THR A 749 48.28 -11.65 -26.14
C THR A 749 49.56 -12.36 -25.70
N PRO A 750 49.53 -13.29 -24.72
CA PRO A 750 50.67 -14.14 -24.47
C PRO A 750 50.73 -15.24 -25.55
N LEU A 751 51.81 -15.21 -26.35
CA LEU A 751 52.41 -16.27 -27.19
C LEU A 751 51.51 -17.06 -28.18
N PRO A 752 51.92 -17.20 -29.46
CA PRO A 752 51.25 -18.10 -30.40
C PRO A 752 51.56 -19.57 -30.04
N SER A 753 50.53 -20.40 -29.99
CA SER A 753 50.69 -21.85 -29.91
C SER A 753 51.32 -22.39 -31.20
N LYS A 754 52.47 -23.06 -31.05
CA LYS A 754 53.04 -23.93 -32.08
C LYS A 754 52.22 -25.21 -32.14
N GLN A 755 51.48 -25.44 -33.22
CA GLN A 755 51.08 -26.75 -33.79
C GLN A 755 50.27 -26.47 -35.07
N SER A 756 50.89 -26.49 -36.25
CA SER A 756 51.09 -27.65 -37.15
C SER A 756 49.78 -28.25 -37.70
N CYS A 757 49.49 -27.92 -38.95
CA CYS A 757 48.81 -28.74 -39.98
C CYS A 757 49.31 -28.16 -41.31
N ARG A 758 50.42 -28.66 -41.89
CA ARG A 758 50.54 -29.83 -42.78
C ARG A 758 49.52 -29.84 -43.92
N ASP A 759 50.06 -29.53 -45.09
CA ASP A 759 49.54 -29.77 -46.43
C ASP A 759 49.18 -31.24 -46.67
N ILE A 760 48.38 -31.43 -47.74
CA ILE A 760 48.35 -32.50 -48.75
C ILE A 760 46.95 -33.15 -48.88
N PRO A 761 46.48 -33.51 -50.10
CA PRO A 761 46.83 -33.05 -51.45
C PRO A 761 45.75 -32.17 -52.11
#